data_AF-A0A6A5Q9W8-F1
#
_entry.id   AF-A0A6A5Q9W8-F1
#
_cell.length_a   1.000
_cell.length_b   1.000
_cell.length_c   1.000
_cell.angle_alpha   90.00
_cell.angle_beta   90.00
_cell.angle_gamma   90.00
#
_symmetry.space_group_name_H-M   'P 1'
#
loop_
_entity.id
_entity.type
_entity.pdbx_description
1 polymer ?
#
loop_
_entity_poly.entity_id
_entity_poly.type
_entity_poly.pdbx_seq_one_letter_code
_entity_poly.pdbx_strand_id
1 'polypeptide(L)'
;MSSNTSVSPLPPRQPPGYTTAHHNGSPPTGFKNPWPSYQSSPISKLLKARWTIPKNFVPVPADRLGLVEVRRPDFAAQADGLKATWIGHASFLIETSRQNGKERGLRILLDPVWSERVGPYGMVGPVRFTPPPCTVDDLPEIDAVCISHDHYDHLDSETLKKLNARQNGKLRYFCSLGVKSVLTGLSVGIKEEQVTELDWWDGVNVECSGVGSVELICTPAQHRSGRAPWNFDGTLWCSWAVKEPGERGKKVFFAGDTGYCHVTSDTQFTHHDAPHPQCPAFKEIGDLYGPFDLALVPVGCFKPRSILSGQHSSPEDSLAIHRDVKSKKSIAMHYGTFRGAFSAQYEPVTEPVERWKKAAEAEGMEWGQERPPSHTTNRRTATHQMTMAKRKRRGEEDGPPADVGLGATLAHLRGEENTADATTEAANDDQGWTVVGPKRRRKERDSNHDNGRNHSRSHPSDRRRGQRSACNNTPKSREERRKERKLDRNYPAIEHSHHARLQSHVKIGDLQALVLYLLADGNAPQWVSVRSRNSIQRVVMLMVPGLDLGMFNGSTILSAASENVSSRNADSTDTVSDEPQRLRITPDDFYPAALKPSRLPDAMVPLADMFDHVWPIKAPGDHRGGQFIKLHSPIHTMLTSQIPKTQEEKQMKKKGNHKGPTPQNSKHWDNKRTRITEYLASLVDQQENEYVPHPAMFTTPESKDAALQRRKEAKQSVDDGWVDTNVASREDGEVPEKDIEQGSVTAGRHVISVDCEMCKAENDEYVLTRVSLLDWDGNVVMDKLVKPDLAIKDYLTQYSGITAAMLENVTTRLSDIQKELLELVTPRTILVGHSLNSDLNALKLTHPFLIDTGILYPHPRGPPYKQALKWLAQKYLHREVQKGSKGHDSVEDSRTALDLVKQKCEKGPSWGTGDTNAESIFKRVNRSSRPKTGDEKRTGAVIDWGEPNRGHGNQANVSIGCKSDGEVVEAIDDVLKGNAVGKDGATIAIDFVWARLRELELSRGWWDDAKSADVEAIRQNAMQRIGLAKEDAEADVEAKGPELGEAVSRTVQHIAQVYESLPRCTAFVVYSGTGDPREIRRLQAMQQQYRREYQTKNWDNLSVKWTDTEIQALSKACQEARNGVGLIAVK
;
A
#
# COMPACT_ATOMS: atom_id res chain seq x y z
N MET A 1 39.36 17.28 -27.04
CA MET A 1 39.85 18.10 -25.91
C MET A 1 39.95 17.17 -24.71
N SER A 2 41.11 17.08 -24.06
CA SER A 2 41.32 16.14 -22.94
C SER A 2 40.49 16.54 -21.71
N SER A 3 40.23 15.59 -20.81
CA SER A 3 39.69 15.92 -19.49
C SER A 3 40.73 16.73 -18.70
N ASN A 4 40.27 17.75 -17.97
CA ASN A 4 41.12 18.46 -17.01
C ASN A 4 41.44 17.62 -15.76
N THR A 5 40.87 16.42 -15.65
CA THR A 5 41.08 15.47 -14.57
C THR A 5 41.91 14.30 -15.06
N SER A 6 42.95 13.96 -14.30
CA SER A 6 43.75 12.75 -14.43
C SER A 6 43.50 11.83 -13.22
N VAL A 7 43.53 10.52 -13.45
CA VAL A 7 43.32 9.49 -12.42
C VAL A 7 44.47 8.51 -12.51
N SER A 8 45.14 8.25 -11.38
CA SER A 8 46.24 7.29 -11.28
C SER A 8 46.01 6.33 -10.11
N PRO A 9 46.34 5.02 -10.26
CA PRO A 9 46.17 4.05 -9.19
C PRO A 9 47.16 4.32 -8.04
N LEU A 10 46.70 4.13 -6.81
CA LEU A 10 47.52 4.11 -5.61
C LEU A 10 47.98 2.67 -5.30
N PRO A 11 49.13 2.48 -4.64
CA PRO A 11 49.48 1.18 -4.07
C PRO A 11 48.40 0.74 -3.05
N PRO A 12 47.79 -0.44 -3.20
CA PRO A 12 46.74 -0.90 -2.29
C PRO A 12 47.32 -1.09 -0.88
N ARG A 13 46.57 -0.69 0.15
CA ARG A 13 46.94 -0.90 1.56
C ARG A 13 45.91 -1.79 2.23
N GLN A 14 46.29 -3.04 2.43
CA GLN A 14 45.43 -4.08 2.95
C GLN A 14 45.82 -4.40 4.41
N PRO A 15 44.85 -4.79 5.27
CA PRO A 15 45.16 -5.21 6.63
C PRO A 15 45.94 -6.54 6.64
N PRO A 16 46.71 -6.82 7.72
CA PRO A 16 47.42 -8.08 7.84
C PRO A 16 46.49 -9.29 7.75
N GLY A 17 46.76 -10.21 6.83
CA GLY A 17 45.92 -11.39 6.60
C GLY A 17 44.68 -11.14 5.72
N TYR A 18 44.59 -10.00 5.03
CA TYR A 18 43.55 -9.75 4.04
C TYR A 18 43.49 -10.85 2.96
N THR A 19 42.27 -11.18 2.54
CA THR A 19 41.98 -12.11 1.44
C THR A 19 40.77 -11.59 0.66
N THR A 20 40.61 -12.00 -0.59
CA THR A 20 39.41 -11.71 -1.41
C THR A 20 38.20 -12.58 -1.01
N ALA A 21 38.03 -12.85 0.28
CA ALA A 21 36.97 -13.72 0.81
C ALA A 21 35.55 -13.16 0.59
N HIS A 22 35.43 -11.88 0.20
CA HIS A 22 34.17 -11.26 -0.23
C HIS A 22 33.80 -11.59 -1.68
N HIS A 23 34.71 -12.10 -2.50
CA HIS A 23 34.43 -12.54 -3.88
C HIS A 23 33.73 -13.90 -3.92
N ASN A 24 32.83 -14.09 -4.88
CA ASN A 24 32.29 -15.39 -5.27
C ASN A 24 32.81 -15.76 -6.67
N GLY A 25 33.82 -16.63 -6.73
CA GLY A 25 34.48 -17.03 -7.97
C GLY A 25 35.71 -16.18 -8.31
N SER A 26 36.40 -16.54 -9.39
CA SER A 26 37.54 -15.81 -9.94
C SER A 26 37.54 -15.96 -11.48
N PRO A 27 37.18 -14.92 -12.26
CA PRO A 27 36.72 -13.60 -11.80
C PRO A 27 35.43 -13.68 -10.97
N PRO A 28 35.17 -12.69 -10.09
CA PRO A 28 33.97 -12.68 -9.25
C PRO A 28 32.70 -12.58 -10.11
N THR A 29 31.74 -13.48 -9.89
CA THR A 29 30.39 -13.41 -10.47
C THR A 29 29.37 -12.82 -9.49
N GLY A 30 29.87 -12.23 -8.39
CA GLY A 30 29.09 -11.68 -7.29
C GLY A 30 29.92 -11.65 -6.00
N PHE A 31 29.31 -11.17 -4.92
CA PHE A 31 29.99 -10.81 -3.68
C PHE A 31 29.26 -11.33 -2.44
N LYS A 32 29.89 -11.24 -1.26
CA LYS A 32 29.32 -11.63 0.04
C LYS A 32 30.04 -10.90 1.18
N ASN A 33 29.38 -10.75 2.31
CA ASN A 33 30.05 -10.35 3.55
C ASN A 33 30.87 -11.53 4.09
N PRO A 34 32.19 -11.37 4.34
CA PRO A 34 33.04 -12.45 4.85
C PRO A 34 32.99 -12.60 6.38
N TRP A 35 32.40 -11.64 7.11
CA TRP A 35 32.49 -11.57 8.58
C TRP A 35 31.31 -12.23 9.32
N PRO A 36 31.53 -12.88 10.49
CA PRO A 36 30.47 -13.45 11.33
C PRO A 36 29.43 -12.45 11.85
N SER A 37 29.79 -11.16 11.89
CA SER A 37 28.92 -10.03 12.20
C SER A 37 27.74 -9.85 11.22
N TYR A 38 27.79 -10.50 10.05
CA TYR A 38 26.69 -10.50 9.07
C TYR A 38 25.86 -11.80 9.14
N GLN A 39 24.53 -11.67 9.25
CA GLN A 39 23.60 -12.75 8.95
C GLN A 39 22.48 -12.27 8.04
N SER A 40 22.21 -13.04 6.98
CA SER A 40 21.04 -12.81 6.13
C SER A 40 19.77 -13.37 6.79
N SER A 41 18.70 -12.57 6.83
CA SER A 41 17.41 -13.05 7.30
C SER A 41 16.70 -13.82 6.18
N PRO A 42 16.34 -15.11 6.37
CA PRO A 42 15.66 -15.88 5.33
C PRO A 42 14.26 -15.32 5.04
N ILE A 43 13.78 -15.53 3.82
CA ILE A 43 12.47 -15.03 3.33
C ILE A 43 11.32 -15.44 4.25
N SER A 44 11.40 -16.61 4.90
CA SER A 44 10.44 -17.07 5.90
C SER A 44 10.42 -16.21 7.18
N LYS A 45 11.59 -15.75 7.67
CA LYS A 45 11.72 -14.83 8.82
C LYS A 45 11.19 -13.45 8.44
N LEU A 46 11.53 -12.94 7.26
CA LEU A 46 11.02 -11.67 6.70
C LEU A 46 9.48 -11.69 6.54
N LEU A 47 8.91 -12.79 6.03
CA LEU A 47 7.46 -12.98 5.93
C LEU A 47 6.79 -13.09 7.30
N LYS A 48 7.36 -13.86 8.24
CA LYS A 48 6.81 -14.03 9.59
C LYS A 48 6.80 -12.70 10.36
N ALA A 49 7.88 -11.94 10.28
CA ALA A 49 8.04 -10.64 10.93
C ALA A 49 6.95 -9.62 10.58
N ARG A 50 6.47 -9.61 9.31
CA ARG A 50 5.33 -8.80 8.86
C ARG A 50 4.02 -9.05 9.62
N TRP A 51 3.91 -10.16 10.35
CA TRP A 51 2.75 -10.56 11.14
C TRP A 51 3.02 -10.71 12.65
N THR A 52 4.29 -10.69 13.08
CA THR A 52 4.67 -10.97 14.48
C THR A 52 5.39 -9.83 15.20
N ILE A 53 5.99 -8.89 14.47
CA ILE A 53 6.59 -7.69 15.07
C ILE A 53 5.51 -6.60 15.13
N PRO A 54 5.28 -5.96 16.29
CA PRO A 54 4.37 -4.81 16.41
C PRO A 54 4.77 -3.69 15.46
N LYS A 55 3.81 -3.17 14.69
CA LYS A 55 4.03 -2.09 13.72
C LYS A 55 3.80 -0.75 14.38
N ASN A 56 4.86 -0.18 14.96
CA ASN A 56 4.84 1.20 15.45
C ASN A 56 5.02 2.17 14.26
N PHE A 57 4.06 2.15 13.34
CA PHE A 57 4.03 3.09 12.23
C PHE A 57 3.67 4.48 12.75
N VAL A 58 4.65 5.37 12.81
CA VAL A 58 4.41 6.80 13.05
C VAL A 58 4.35 7.51 11.69
N PRO A 59 3.26 8.22 11.35
CA PRO A 59 3.19 9.02 10.13
C PRO A 59 4.23 10.15 10.16
N VAL A 60 4.49 10.77 9.02
CA VAL A 60 5.28 12.01 9.00
C VAL A 60 4.44 13.09 9.70
N PRO A 61 4.96 13.80 10.73
CA PRO A 61 4.20 14.86 11.41
C PRO A 61 3.74 15.94 10.41
N ALA A 62 2.47 16.36 10.51
CA ALA A 62 1.87 17.31 9.58
C ALA A 62 2.46 18.72 9.72
N ASP A 63 2.85 19.09 10.93
CA ASP A 63 3.61 20.30 11.29
C ASP A 63 5.11 20.19 10.94
N ARG A 64 5.58 19.01 10.51
CA ARG A 64 6.98 18.64 10.29
C ARG A 64 7.88 18.82 11.53
N LEU A 65 7.29 18.95 12.73
CA LEU A 65 8.03 19.18 13.96
C LEU A 65 8.87 17.95 14.33
N GLY A 66 10.14 18.16 14.69
CA GLY A 66 11.10 17.08 14.95
C GLY A 66 11.69 16.41 13.69
N LEU A 67 11.33 16.86 12.48
CA LEU A 67 12.04 16.48 11.25
C LEU A 67 13.27 17.36 11.00
N VAL A 68 14.06 16.99 9.98
CA VAL A 68 15.20 17.77 9.52
C VAL A 68 14.73 19.12 8.96
N GLU A 69 15.28 20.21 9.47
CA GLU A 69 15.06 21.55 8.93
C GLU A 69 15.77 21.71 7.57
N VAL A 70 15.01 22.01 6.52
CA VAL A 70 15.56 22.18 5.17
C VAL A 70 16.08 23.60 4.98
N ARG A 71 17.40 23.78 5.02
CA ARG A 71 18.09 25.05 4.78
C ARG A 71 18.72 25.07 3.39
N ARG A 72 18.49 26.13 2.60
CA ARG A 72 19.17 26.30 1.29
C ARG A 72 20.69 26.47 1.52
N PRO A 73 21.56 25.71 0.85
CA PRO A 73 23.01 25.81 1.07
C PRO A 73 23.57 27.09 0.45
N ASP A 74 24.49 27.75 1.15
CA ASP A 74 25.33 28.80 0.58
C ASP A 74 26.65 28.17 0.07
N PHE A 75 26.72 27.93 -1.25
CA PHE A 75 27.93 27.42 -1.90
C PHE A 75 28.97 28.52 -2.20
N ALA A 76 28.64 29.80 -2.01
CA ALA A 76 29.57 30.92 -2.16
C ALA A 76 30.37 31.20 -0.89
N ALA A 77 29.91 30.72 0.28
CA ALA A 77 30.58 30.85 1.56
C ALA A 77 32.04 30.33 1.52
N GLN A 78 33.00 31.27 1.56
CA GLN A 78 34.42 30.98 1.66
C GLN A 78 34.83 30.74 3.13
N ALA A 79 34.61 29.51 3.61
CA ALA A 79 35.27 29.02 4.82
C ALA A 79 36.63 28.38 4.46
N ASP A 80 37.65 28.61 5.29
CA ASP A 80 38.96 27.97 5.16
C ASP A 80 38.90 26.49 5.59
N GLY A 81 39.41 25.61 4.73
CA GLY A 81 39.51 24.16 4.97
C GLY A 81 38.38 23.33 4.35
N LEU A 82 38.35 22.05 4.72
CA LEU A 82 37.35 21.06 4.30
C LEU A 82 35.92 21.48 4.71
N LYS A 83 34.98 21.38 3.76
CA LYS A 83 33.54 21.60 3.97
C LYS A 83 32.77 20.33 3.61
N ALA A 84 31.68 20.08 4.32
CA ALA A 84 30.71 19.03 4.01
C ALA A 84 29.30 19.62 4.07
N THR A 85 28.58 19.54 2.95
CA THR A 85 27.18 19.97 2.83
C THR A 85 26.30 18.75 2.69
N TRP A 86 25.40 18.55 3.66
CA TRP A 86 24.39 17.49 3.58
C TRP A 86 23.24 17.92 2.67
N ILE A 87 22.91 17.09 1.69
CA ILE A 87 21.80 17.31 0.75
C ILE A 87 20.54 16.52 1.19
N GLY A 88 20.69 15.59 2.13
CA GLY A 88 19.64 14.68 2.57
C GLY A 88 19.99 13.23 2.27
N HIS A 89 19.38 12.31 3.03
CA HIS A 89 19.67 10.88 3.01
C HIS A 89 21.18 10.60 3.16
N ALA A 90 21.81 9.88 2.23
CA ALA A 90 23.27 9.69 2.17
C ALA A 90 23.99 10.70 1.26
N SER A 91 23.28 11.64 0.62
CA SER A 91 23.87 12.56 -0.35
C SER A 91 24.67 13.68 0.33
N PHE A 92 25.97 13.78 0.02
CA PHE A 92 26.86 14.83 0.52
C PHE A 92 27.69 15.45 -0.59
N LEU A 93 27.84 16.78 -0.54
CA LEU A 93 28.90 17.48 -1.27
C LEU A 93 30.06 17.77 -0.31
N ILE A 94 31.23 17.21 -0.63
CA ILE A 94 32.49 17.48 0.06
C ILE A 94 33.31 18.46 -0.78
N GLU A 95 33.70 19.60 -0.21
CA GLU A 95 34.69 20.50 -0.80
C GLU A 95 35.98 20.39 0.02
N THR A 96 37.03 19.87 -0.59
CA THR A 96 38.36 19.77 0.06
C THR A 96 38.98 21.14 0.32
N SER A 97 39.94 21.19 1.24
CA SER A 97 40.73 22.39 1.53
C SER A 97 41.43 22.91 0.26
N ARG A 98 41.32 24.20 -0.03
CA ARG A 98 42.01 24.82 -1.18
C ARG A 98 43.52 24.65 -1.05
N GLN A 99 44.12 23.95 -2.00
CA GLN A 99 45.57 23.71 -2.04
C GLN A 99 46.33 24.95 -2.50
N ASN A 100 47.63 25.02 -2.17
CA ASN A 100 48.44 26.18 -2.49
C ASN A 100 48.54 26.40 -4.01
N GLY A 101 48.32 27.64 -4.47
CA GLY A 101 48.31 28.00 -5.89
C GLY A 101 47.13 27.43 -6.71
N LYS A 102 46.08 26.91 -6.06
CA LYS A 102 44.85 26.44 -6.72
C LYS A 102 43.68 27.39 -6.50
N GLU A 103 42.71 27.39 -7.40
CA GLU A 103 41.57 28.32 -7.41
C GLU A 103 40.58 28.04 -6.27
N ARG A 104 40.20 26.76 -6.10
CA ARG A 104 39.19 26.28 -5.16
C ARG A 104 39.55 24.88 -4.64
N GLY A 105 38.78 24.38 -3.67
CA GLY A 105 38.78 22.98 -3.31
C GLY A 105 38.22 22.07 -4.41
N LEU A 106 38.67 20.81 -4.42
CA LEU A 106 38.07 19.74 -5.22
C LEU A 106 36.76 19.30 -4.58
N ARG A 107 35.69 19.24 -5.40
CA ARG A 107 34.29 19.00 -5.05
C ARG A 107 33.88 17.58 -5.41
N ILE A 108 33.59 16.79 -4.39
CA ILE A 108 33.27 15.37 -4.48
C ILE A 108 31.83 15.19 -4.02
N LEU A 109 30.97 14.64 -4.88
CA LEU A 109 29.58 14.35 -4.57
C LEU A 109 29.41 12.86 -4.27
N LEU A 110 28.93 12.55 -3.07
CA LEU A 110 28.76 11.19 -2.55
C LEU A 110 27.29 10.80 -2.66
N ASP A 111 27.01 9.59 -3.18
CA ASP A 111 25.67 8.97 -3.30
C ASP A 111 24.53 9.96 -3.66
N PRO A 112 24.56 10.60 -4.84
CA PRO A 112 23.68 11.72 -5.16
C PRO A 112 22.26 11.30 -5.52
N VAL A 113 21.27 11.77 -4.74
CA VAL A 113 19.84 11.51 -4.95
C VAL A 113 19.01 12.77 -4.75
N TRP A 114 18.39 13.24 -5.83
CA TRP A 114 17.43 14.35 -5.85
C TRP A 114 16.00 13.90 -6.18
N SER A 115 15.80 12.70 -6.70
CA SER A 115 14.45 12.22 -7.05
C SER A 115 13.49 12.18 -5.85
N GLU A 116 12.22 12.41 -6.17
CA GLU A 116 11.10 12.35 -5.20
C GLU A 116 10.76 10.91 -4.82
N ARG A 117 11.01 9.95 -5.72
CA ARG A 117 10.85 8.51 -5.47
C ARG A 117 12.09 7.75 -5.89
N VAL A 118 12.59 6.91 -4.98
CA VAL A 118 13.73 6.03 -5.21
C VAL A 118 13.22 4.62 -5.54
N GLY A 119 13.52 4.14 -6.76
CA GLY A 119 13.06 2.84 -7.24
C GLY A 119 13.13 2.68 -8.76
N PRO A 120 12.69 1.53 -9.33
CA PRO A 120 12.74 1.29 -10.77
C PRO A 120 12.01 2.40 -11.52
N TYR A 121 12.76 3.10 -12.39
CA TYR A 121 12.28 4.21 -13.23
C TYR A 121 11.58 5.35 -12.43
N GLY A 122 11.87 5.51 -11.13
CA GLY A 122 11.17 6.47 -10.27
C GLY A 122 9.66 6.17 -10.06
N MET A 123 9.17 5.00 -10.49
CA MET A 123 7.73 4.65 -10.45
C MET A 123 7.31 3.89 -9.20
N VAL A 124 8.17 3.01 -8.66
CA VAL A 124 7.81 2.08 -7.57
C VAL A 124 8.89 2.07 -6.49
N GLY A 125 8.59 2.54 -5.28
CA GLY A 125 9.53 2.55 -4.17
C GLY A 125 9.25 3.67 -3.15
N PRO A 126 10.11 3.83 -2.12
CA PRO A 126 9.99 4.88 -1.12
C PRO A 126 9.85 6.28 -1.73
N VAL A 127 8.95 7.08 -1.15
CA VAL A 127 8.81 8.51 -1.46
C VAL A 127 9.63 9.29 -0.44
N ARG A 128 10.26 10.36 -0.92
CA ARG A 128 10.89 11.39 -0.12
C ARG A 128 9.83 12.08 0.75
N PHE A 129 10.15 12.38 2.00
CA PHE A 129 9.28 13.23 2.84
C PHE A 129 9.92 14.58 3.19
N THR A 130 11.23 14.72 2.97
CA THR A 130 11.99 15.95 3.14
C THR A 130 12.60 16.36 1.79
N PRO A 131 12.14 17.47 1.17
CA PRO A 131 12.61 17.89 -0.15
C PRO A 131 14.14 18.15 -0.14
N PRO A 132 14.83 18.00 -1.27
CA PRO A 132 16.24 18.38 -1.36
C PRO A 132 16.39 19.89 -1.12
N PRO A 133 17.47 20.35 -0.44
CA PRO A 133 17.63 21.74 -0.03
C PRO A 133 17.99 22.70 -1.18
N CYS A 134 18.32 22.16 -2.36
CA CYS A 134 18.55 22.88 -3.60
C CYS A 134 18.25 21.96 -4.80
N THR A 135 18.18 22.49 -6.02
CA THR A 135 18.12 21.69 -7.25
C THR A 135 19.51 21.17 -7.65
N VAL A 136 19.58 20.31 -8.68
CA VAL A 136 20.85 19.89 -9.30
C VAL A 136 21.53 21.05 -10.04
N ASP A 137 20.75 22.03 -10.50
CA ASP A 137 21.24 23.20 -11.23
C ASP A 137 21.80 24.28 -10.29
N ASP A 138 21.32 24.34 -9.04
CA ASP A 138 21.88 25.17 -7.96
C ASP A 138 23.26 24.70 -7.48
N LEU A 139 23.64 23.44 -7.72
CA LEU A 139 24.93 22.90 -7.25
C LEU A 139 26.11 23.68 -7.87
N PRO A 140 27.25 23.79 -7.17
CA PRO A 140 28.50 24.19 -7.82
C PRO A 140 28.94 23.15 -8.87
N GLU A 141 29.96 23.50 -9.67
CA GLU A 141 30.66 22.52 -10.50
C GLU A 141 31.24 21.38 -9.65
N ILE A 142 31.03 20.13 -10.07
CA ILE A 142 31.48 18.91 -9.37
C ILE A 142 32.70 18.34 -10.10
N ASP A 143 33.69 17.85 -9.39
CA ASP A 143 34.91 17.27 -10.00
C ASP A 143 34.86 15.73 -10.03
N ALA A 144 34.23 15.13 -9.02
CA ALA A 144 34.11 13.68 -8.87
C ALA A 144 32.76 13.29 -8.25
N VAL A 145 32.20 12.15 -8.67
CA VAL A 145 31.08 11.47 -8.01
C VAL A 145 31.56 10.13 -7.48
N CYS A 146 31.33 9.84 -6.20
CA CYS A 146 31.59 8.52 -5.63
C CYS A 146 30.26 7.83 -5.28
N ILE A 147 30.15 6.56 -5.66
CA ILE A 147 28.99 5.71 -5.40
C ILE A 147 29.43 4.58 -4.47
N SER A 148 28.75 4.41 -3.33
CA SER A 148 29.01 3.31 -2.39
C SER A 148 28.51 1.96 -2.88
N HIS A 149 27.31 1.93 -3.46
CA HIS A 149 26.64 0.72 -3.95
C HIS A 149 25.45 1.10 -4.86
N ASP A 150 24.83 0.12 -5.53
CA ASP A 150 23.85 0.38 -6.59
C ASP A 150 22.39 0.47 -6.17
N HIS A 151 22.05 0.48 -4.87
CA HIS A 151 20.66 0.66 -4.43
C HIS A 151 20.07 2.00 -4.90
N TYR A 152 18.74 2.02 -5.11
CA TYR A 152 18.06 3.16 -5.73
C TYR A 152 18.13 4.48 -4.94
N ASP A 153 18.35 4.40 -3.64
CA ASP A 153 18.50 5.54 -2.72
C ASP A 153 19.94 6.00 -2.51
N HIS A 154 20.90 5.40 -3.23
CA HIS A 154 22.31 5.83 -3.30
C HIS A 154 22.76 6.10 -4.75
N LEU A 155 22.11 5.44 -5.72
CA LEU A 155 22.37 5.55 -7.16
C LEU A 155 21.07 5.90 -7.90
N ASP A 156 20.78 7.19 -8.00
CA ASP A 156 19.60 7.74 -8.69
C ASP A 156 19.93 8.12 -10.15
N SER A 157 19.29 7.41 -11.10
CA SER A 157 19.55 7.59 -12.53
C SER A 157 19.19 8.99 -13.05
N GLU A 158 18.11 9.60 -12.57
CA GLU A 158 17.70 10.93 -13.06
C GLU A 158 18.61 12.04 -12.54
N THR A 159 19.10 11.89 -11.31
CA THR A 159 20.14 12.78 -10.77
C THR A 159 21.43 12.67 -11.55
N LEU A 160 21.91 11.44 -11.80
CA LEU A 160 23.14 11.19 -12.56
C LEU A 160 23.03 11.69 -14.00
N LYS A 161 21.88 11.53 -14.66
CA LYS A 161 21.58 12.06 -16.01
C LYS A 161 21.75 13.58 -16.05
N LYS A 162 21.16 14.30 -15.10
CA LYS A 162 21.24 15.77 -15.01
C LYS A 162 22.66 16.24 -14.73
N LEU A 163 23.36 15.64 -13.76
CA LEU A 163 24.76 15.96 -13.44
C LEU A 163 25.68 15.78 -14.66
N ASN A 164 25.58 14.62 -15.33
CA ASN A 164 26.43 14.29 -16.47
C ASN A 164 26.19 15.22 -17.67
N ALA A 165 24.92 15.54 -17.95
CA ALA A 165 24.53 16.49 -19.00
C ALA A 165 25.03 17.91 -18.68
N ARG A 166 24.84 18.40 -17.46
CA ARG A 166 25.25 19.74 -17.01
C ARG A 166 26.75 20.01 -17.17
N GLN A 167 27.59 18.97 -17.02
CA GLN A 167 29.04 19.06 -17.23
C GLN A 167 29.52 18.45 -18.56
N ASN A 168 28.62 18.32 -19.55
CA ASN A 168 28.94 17.90 -20.92
C ASN A 168 29.75 16.58 -20.99
N GLY A 169 29.42 15.60 -20.14
CA GLY A 169 30.10 14.29 -20.11
C GLY A 169 31.56 14.33 -19.61
N LYS A 170 31.99 15.40 -18.93
CA LYS A 170 33.36 15.53 -18.39
C LYS A 170 33.52 14.99 -16.97
N LEU A 171 32.41 14.75 -16.26
CA LEU A 171 32.40 14.34 -14.86
C LEU A 171 32.98 12.94 -14.68
N ARG A 172 33.78 12.73 -13.63
CA ARG A 172 34.38 11.45 -13.24
C ARG A 172 33.52 10.71 -12.23
N TYR A 173 33.37 9.41 -12.41
CA TYR A 173 32.66 8.53 -11.48
C TYR A 173 33.62 7.50 -10.88
N PHE A 174 33.43 7.21 -9.60
CA PHE A 174 34.18 6.23 -8.82
C PHE A 174 33.18 5.31 -8.12
N CYS A 175 33.32 3.99 -8.30
CA CYS A 175 32.39 3.00 -7.79
C CYS A 175 33.08 1.69 -7.43
N SER A 176 32.39 0.87 -6.65
CA SER A 176 32.75 -0.51 -6.31
C SER A 176 32.61 -1.47 -7.50
N LEU A 177 33.31 -2.62 -7.46
CA LEU A 177 33.26 -3.67 -8.49
C LEU A 177 31.84 -4.05 -8.97
N GLY A 178 31.68 -4.23 -10.27
CA GLY A 178 30.41 -4.49 -10.95
C GLY A 178 29.52 -3.25 -11.17
N VAL A 179 29.60 -2.21 -10.32
CA VAL A 179 28.71 -1.03 -10.42
C VAL A 179 28.99 -0.18 -11.66
N LYS A 180 30.18 -0.27 -12.28
CA LYS A 180 30.46 0.38 -13.56
C LYS A 180 29.49 -0.06 -14.66
N SER A 181 29.22 -1.36 -14.73
CA SER A 181 28.27 -1.93 -15.70
C SER A 181 26.85 -1.39 -15.49
N VAL A 182 26.48 -1.08 -14.24
CA VAL A 182 25.20 -0.44 -13.91
C VAL A 182 25.20 1.02 -14.36
N LEU A 183 26.25 1.79 -14.03
CA LEU A 183 26.35 3.21 -14.38
C LEU A 183 26.32 3.45 -15.90
N THR A 184 26.99 2.60 -16.69
CA THR A 184 26.97 2.69 -18.15
C THR A 184 25.67 2.11 -18.74
N GLY A 185 25.13 1.03 -18.16
CA GLY A 185 23.86 0.41 -18.55
C GLY A 185 22.60 1.21 -18.18
N LEU A 186 22.70 2.30 -17.42
CA LEU A 186 21.56 3.14 -17.06
C LEU A 186 21.00 4.01 -18.20
N SER A 187 21.67 4.09 -19.36
CA SER A 187 21.24 4.92 -20.50
C SER A 187 21.13 6.42 -20.17
N VAL A 188 21.98 6.89 -19.24
CA VAL A 188 22.09 8.30 -18.76
C VAL A 188 23.28 9.07 -19.37
N GLY A 189 23.94 8.49 -20.38
CA GLY A 189 25.05 9.10 -21.12
C GLY A 189 26.41 9.05 -20.41
N ILE A 190 26.53 8.34 -19.29
CA ILE A 190 27.81 8.07 -18.63
C ILE A 190 28.55 6.99 -19.42
N LYS A 191 29.77 7.30 -19.87
CA LYS A 191 30.58 6.40 -20.69
C LYS A 191 31.60 5.61 -19.87
N GLU A 192 32.07 4.49 -20.40
CA GLU A 192 33.04 3.63 -19.69
C GLU A 192 34.32 4.34 -19.32
N GLU A 193 34.84 5.25 -20.16
CA GLU A 193 36.04 6.01 -19.87
C GLU A 193 35.87 6.94 -18.66
N GLN A 194 34.64 7.41 -18.37
CA GLN A 194 34.33 8.28 -17.23
C GLN A 194 34.34 7.55 -15.88
N VAL A 195 34.16 6.22 -15.89
CA VAL A 195 33.95 5.41 -14.68
C VAL A 195 35.20 4.63 -14.31
N THR A 196 35.66 4.86 -13.08
CA THR A 196 36.76 4.14 -12.43
C THR A 196 36.15 3.17 -11.43
N GLU A 197 36.41 1.88 -11.60
CA GLU A 197 35.87 0.82 -10.75
C GLU A 197 36.98 0.26 -9.85
N LEU A 198 36.67 0.01 -8.57
CA LEU A 198 37.65 -0.32 -7.53
C LEU A 198 37.14 -1.46 -6.63
N ASP A 199 38.04 -2.39 -6.25
CA ASP A 199 37.78 -3.36 -5.19
C ASP A 199 38.07 -2.77 -3.80
N TRP A 200 37.73 -3.51 -2.75
CA TRP A 200 38.13 -3.14 -1.39
C TRP A 200 39.65 -3.05 -1.24
N TRP A 201 40.07 -1.94 -0.64
CA TRP A 201 41.45 -1.49 -0.43
C TRP A 201 42.19 -0.98 -1.68
N ASP A 202 41.55 -0.97 -2.84
CA ASP A 202 42.04 -0.23 -3.99
C ASP A 202 41.83 1.28 -3.77
N GLY A 203 42.73 2.09 -4.34
CA GLY A 203 42.62 3.53 -4.30
C GLY A 203 43.20 4.20 -5.53
N VAL A 204 42.81 5.46 -5.72
CA VAL A 204 43.26 6.30 -6.84
C VAL A 204 43.56 7.71 -6.35
N ASN A 205 44.61 8.32 -6.92
CA ASN A 205 44.82 9.75 -6.85
C ASN A 205 44.10 10.40 -8.04
N VAL A 206 43.19 11.33 -7.73
CA VAL A 206 42.44 12.12 -8.69
C VAL A 206 43.02 13.53 -8.67
N GLU A 207 43.54 14.01 -9.79
CA GLU A 207 44.09 15.37 -9.91
C GLU A 207 43.34 16.15 -10.98
N CYS A 208 42.77 17.30 -10.58
CA CYS A 208 42.10 18.26 -11.44
C CYS A 208 42.96 19.51 -11.65
N SER A 209 43.27 19.82 -12.91
CA SER A 209 44.02 21.03 -13.28
C SER A 209 43.32 22.30 -12.76
N GLY A 210 44.11 23.26 -12.25
CA GLY A 210 43.61 24.47 -11.58
C GLY A 210 43.01 24.27 -10.17
N VAL A 211 42.51 23.07 -9.85
CA VAL A 211 41.74 22.79 -8.61
C VAL A 211 42.56 22.07 -7.53
N GLY A 212 43.33 21.04 -7.87
CA GLY A 212 44.12 20.25 -6.89
C GLY A 212 43.91 18.75 -7.01
N SER A 213 44.43 17.99 -6.05
CA SER A 213 44.31 16.52 -6.03
C SER A 213 43.74 15.93 -4.75
N VAL A 214 43.23 14.69 -4.82
CA VAL A 214 42.70 13.94 -3.67
C VAL A 214 42.94 12.45 -3.87
N GLU A 215 43.23 11.74 -2.78
CA GLU A 215 43.22 10.28 -2.75
C GLU A 215 41.79 9.79 -2.43
N LEU A 216 41.23 8.95 -3.28
CA LEU A 216 39.97 8.23 -3.06
C LEU A 216 40.29 6.74 -2.87
N ILE A 217 39.90 6.17 -1.74
CA ILE A 217 40.11 4.75 -1.44
C ILE A 217 38.74 4.09 -1.24
N CYS A 218 38.52 3.00 -1.98
CA CYS A 218 37.37 2.11 -1.83
C CYS A 218 37.63 1.21 -0.61
N THR A 219 36.92 1.42 0.49
CA THR A 219 37.10 0.66 1.74
C THR A 219 35.93 -0.30 2.00
N PRO A 220 36.08 -1.37 2.80
CA PRO A 220 34.97 -2.30 3.02
C PRO A 220 33.76 -1.68 3.72
N ALA A 221 32.59 -2.28 3.50
CA ALA A 221 31.36 -2.03 4.25
C ALA A 221 30.60 -3.35 4.46
N GLN A 222 29.75 -3.44 5.48
CA GLN A 222 28.91 -4.60 5.75
C GLN A 222 27.47 -4.36 5.29
N HIS A 223 27.23 -4.52 3.99
CA HIS A 223 25.94 -4.25 3.37
C HIS A 223 25.63 -5.29 2.26
N ARG A 224 24.83 -4.89 1.27
CA ARG A 224 24.52 -5.64 0.05
C ARG A 224 24.43 -4.64 -1.11
N SER A 225 24.34 -5.13 -2.34
CA SER A 225 24.04 -4.29 -3.50
C SER A 225 23.07 -5.04 -4.42
N GLY A 226 22.26 -4.35 -5.21
CA GLY A 226 21.38 -4.95 -6.20
C GLY A 226 20.09 -4.15 -6.48
N ARG A 227 19.84 -3.84 -7.75
CA ARG A 227 18.63 -3.13 -8.20
C ARG A 227 17.41 -4.02 -8.47
N ALA A 228 17.55 -5.35 -8.47
CA ALA A 228 16.46 -6.29 -8.75
C ALA A 228 16.34 -7.38 -7.66
N PRO A 229 15.11 -7.81 -7.27
CA PRO A 229 14.92 -8.81 -6.21
C PRO A 229 15.60 -10.17 -6.41
N TRP A 230 16.02 -10.48 -7.63
CA TRP A 230 16.71 -11.72 -8.02
C TRP A 230 18.20 -11.51 -8.36
N ASN A 231 18.72 -10.28 -8.28
CA ASN A 231 20.10 -9.92 -8.61
C ASN A 231 20.79 -9.14 -7.47
N PHE A 232 20.51 -9.53 -6.22
CA PHE A 232 21.27 -9.03 -5.08
C PHE A 232 22.63 -9.72 -4.99
N ASP A 233 23.62 -8.97 -4.55
CA ASP A 233 25.04 -9.31 -4.42
C ASP A 233 25.77 -9.61 -5.74
N GLY A 234 25.20 -9.23 -6.89
CA GLY A 234 25.90 -9.28 -8.19
C GLY A 234 26.92 -8.15 -8.37
N THR A 235 26.75 -7.04 -7.64
CA THR A 235 27.65 -5.89 -7.57
C THR A 235 28.18 -5.73 -6.14
N LEU A 236 29.36 -5.11 -6.00
CA LEU A 236 30.01 -4.88 -4.71
C LEU A 236 29.46 -3.59 -4.06
N TRP A 237 29.54 -3.52 -2.74
CA TRP A 237 29.25 -2.33 -1.92
C TRP A 237 30.51 -1.90 -1.17
N CYS A 238 30.72 -0.61 -0.96
CA CYS A 238 31.89 -0.08 -0.25
C CYS A 238 31.56 1.14 0.62
N SER A 239 32.50 1.47 1.49
CA SER A 239 32.67 2.79 2.07
C SER A 239 33.78 3.55 1.31
N TRP A 240 33.90 4.86 1.51
CA TRP A 240 34.94 5.68 0.87
C TRP A 240 35.79 6.40 1.91
N ALA A 241 37.11 6.27 1.80
CA ALA A 241 38.05 7.16 2.48
C ALA A 241 38.57 8.20 1.48
N VAL A 242 38.26 9.47 1.75
CA VAL A 242 38.70 10.64 0.98
C VAL A 242 39.82 11.32 1.75
N LYS A 243 41.00 11.46 1.14
CA LYS A 243 42.20 11.99 1.80
C LYS A 243 42.87 13.07 0.95
N GLU A 244 42.97 14.27 1.51
CA GLU A 244 43.79 15.34 0.93
C GLU A 244 45.29 14.95 0.96
N PRO A 245 46.08 15.42 -0.01
CA PRO A 245 47.52 15.15 -0.08
C PRO A 245 48.30 15.83 1.06
N GLY A 246 49.44 15.23 1.42
CA GLY A 246 50.35 15.73 2.45
C GLY A 246 49.99 15.33 3.89
N GLU A 247 50.96 15.43 4.80
CA GLU A 247 50.83 14.95 6.19
C GLU A 247 49.75 15.68 7.01
N ARG A 248 49.44 16.93 6.65
CA ARG A 248 48.43 17.77 7.31
C ARG A 248 47.09 17.80 6.57
N GLY A 249 46.95 17.06 5.47
CA GLY A 249 45.73 16.98 4.69
C GLY A 249 44.55 16.42 5.51
N LYS A 250 43.36 16.97 5.29
CA LYS A 250 42.13 16.48 5.90
C LYS A 250 41.69 15.15 5.32
N LYS A 251 41.05 14.33 6.17
CA LYS A 251 40.49 13.04 5.77
C LYS A 251 39.02 12.95 6.15
N VAL A 252 38.21 12.44 5.22
CA VAL A 252 36.79 12.12 5.41
C VAL A 252 36.58 10.63 5.23
N PHE A 253 35.85 10.01 6.15
CA PHE A 253 35.29 8.68 5.95
C PHE A 253 33.80 8.79 5.61
N PHE A 254 33.36 8.11 4.56
CA PHE A 254 31.95 8.00 4.20
C PHE A 254 31.56 6.53 4.23
N ALA A 255 30.74 6.16 5.22
CA ALA A 255 30.45 4.75 5.49
C ALA A 255 29.60 4.05 4.41
N GLY A 256 28.93 4.83 3.54
CA GLY A 256 27.81 4.33 2.75
C GLY A 256 26.69 3.81 3.66
N ASP A 257 25.91 2.86 3.15
CA ASP A 257 25.10 2.01 4.01
C ASP A 257 25.91 0.85 4.56
N THR A 258 25.76 0.58 5.85
CA THR A 258 26.42 -0.55 6.49
C THR A 258 25.77 -0.92 7.82
N GLY A 259 25.78 -2.22 8.13
CA GLY A 259 25.64 -2.73 9.49
C GLY A 259 26.97 -2.71 10.24
N TYR A 260 26.92 -2.98 11.54
CA TYR A 260 28.09 -3.13 12.39
C TYR A 260 28.16 -4.53 13.01
N CYS A 261 27.05 -5.00 13.57
CA CYS A 261 26.88 -6.38 14.02
C CYS A 261 25.41 -6.82 14.00
N HIS A 262 25.15 -8.06 13.57
CA HIS A 262 23.82 -8.65 13.64
C HIS A 262 23.38 -8.91 15.08
N VAL A 263 22.17 -8.47 15.44
CA VAL A 263 21.51 -8.73 16.72
C VAL A 263 20.22 -9.55 16.52
N THR A 264 19.78 -10.24 17.57
CA THR A 264 18.66 -11.20 17.47
C THR A 264 17.32 -10.63 17.95
N SER A 265 17.32 -9.56 18.74
CA SER A 265 16.12 -8.88 19.25
C SER A 265 15.93 -7.50 18.61
N ASP A 266 14.66 -7.08 18.47
CA ASP A 266 14.30 -5.73 18.03
C ASP A 266 14.54 -4.65 19.11
N THR A 267 14.81 -5.07 20.35
CA THR A 267 15.19 -4.20 21.48
C THR A 267 16.70 -4.02 21.65
N GLN A 268 17.52 -4.72 20.86
CA GLN A 268 18.97 -4.61 20.91
C GLN A 268 19.45 -3.51 19.95
N PHE A 269 19.81 -2.37 20.52
CA PHE A 269 20.28 -1.20 19.76
C PHE A 269 21.81 -1.10 19.75
N THR A 270 22.51 -1.65 20.74
CA THR A 270 23.97 -1.77 20.74
C THR A 270 24.42 -3.16 20.26
N HIS A 271 25.67 -3.26 19.83
CA HIS A 271 26.35 -4.52 19.50
C HIS A 271 26.84 -5.30 20.74
N HIS A 272 26.84 -4.71 21.94
CA HIS A 272 27.45 -5.33 23.13
C HIS A 272 26.81 -6.67 23.53
N ASP A 273 25.50 -6.84 23.28
CA ASP A 273 24.77 -8.08 23.53
C ASP A 273 24.60 -8.94 22.26
N ALA A 274 25.41 -8.72 21.22
CA ALA A 274 25.35 -9.50 19.99
C ALA A 274 25.94 -10.92 20.19
N PRO A 275 25.39 -11.94 19.50
CA PRO A 275 25.90 -13.31 19.60
C PRO A 275 27.24 -13.55 18.87
N HIS A 276 27.76 -12.54 18.17
CA HIS A 276 28.94 -12.61 17.29
C HIS A 276 29.83 -11.38 17.53
N PRO A 277 31.14 -11.43 17.22
CA PRO A 277 31.98 -10.24 17.24
C PRO A 277 31.53 -9.22 16.19
N GLN A 278 31.81 -7.94 16.43
CA GLN A 278 31.54 -6.86 15.47
C GLN A 278 32.37 -6.96 14.18
N CYS A 279 31.95 -6.24 13.13
CA CYS A 279 32.68 -6.16 11.87
C CYS A 279 34.08 -5.53 12.08
N PRO A 280 35.19 -6.25 11.80
CA PRO A 280 36.54 -5.75 12.05
C PRO A 280 36.97 -4.64 11.08
N ALA A 281 36.31 -4.53 9.92
CA ALA A 281 36.73 -3.64 8.84
C ALA A 281 36.82 -2.16 9.26
N PHE A 282 35.93 -1.67 10.12
CA PHE A 282 35.97 -0.27 10.56
C PHE A 282 37.23 0.04 11.36
N LYS A 283 37.66 -0.91 12.20
CA LYS A 283 38.90 -0.78 12.97
C LYS A 283 40.12 -0.88 12.06
N GLU A 284 40.10 -1.78 11.07
CA GLU A 284 41.15 -1.90 10.05
C GLU A 284 41.29 -0.60 9.23
N ILE A 285 40.16 0.01 8.84
CA ILE A 285 40.11 1.33 8.17
C ILE A 285 40.72 2.42 9.07
N GLY A 286 40.37 2.45 10.36
CA GLY A 286 40.94 3.39 11.34
C GLY A 286 42.41 3.14 11.69
N ASP A 287 42.91 1.91 11.55
CA ASP A 287 44.32 1.55 11.71
C ASP A 287 45.16 1.92 10.46
N LEU A 288 44.63 1.75 9.25
CA LEU A 288 45.35 1.98 7.99
C LEU A 288 45.27 3.43 7.48
N TYR A 289 44.12 4.08 7.63
CA TYR A 289 43.82 5.39 7.05
C TYR A 289 43.48 6.46 8.09
N GLY A 290 43.03 6.06 9.28
CA GLY A 290 42.73 6.97 10.38
C GLY A 290 43.95 7.73 10.96
N PRO A 291 43.75 8.59 11.96
CA PRO A 291 42.45 9.15 12.35
C PRO A 291 41.87 10.03 11.24
N PHE A 292 40.54 10.06 11.15
CA PHE A 292 39.81 10.95 10.22
C PHE A 292 39.45 12.28 10.89
N ASP A 293 39.32 13.36 10.12
CA ASP A 293 38.81 14.63 10.65
C ASP A 293 37.28 14.66 10.69
N LEU A 294 36.62 13.92 9.80
CA LEU A 294 35.17 13.79 9.69
C LEU A 294 34.79 12.37 9.27
N ALA A 295 33.70 11.83 9.82
CA ALA A 295 33.05 10.61 9.35
C ALA A 295 31.56 10.86 9.10
N LEU A 296 31.03 10.31 8.01
CA LEU A 296 29.62 10.36 7.63
C LEU A 296 29.07 8.95 7.83
N VAL A 297 28.13 8.80 8.78
CA VAL A 297 27.70 7.49 9.30
C VAL A 297 26.17 7.33 9.27
N PRO A 298 25.63 6.22 8.76
CA PRO A 298 24.19 6.01 8.65
C PRO A 298 23.57 5.79 10.03
N VAL A 299 22.42 6.41 10.30
CA VAL A 299 21.70 6.25 11.59
C VAL A 299 20.23 5.90 11.42
N GLY A 300 19.73 5.83 10.17
CA GLY A 300 18.35 5.50 9.84
C GLY A 300 18.21 4.09 9.23
N CYS A 301 16.97 3.74 8.91
CA CYS A 301 16.58 2.47 8.31
C CYS A 301 16.95 1.20 9.12
N PHE A 302 17.26 1.32 10.40
CA PHE A 302 17.77 0.26 11.27
C PHE A 302 16.71 -0.68 11.86
N LYS A 303 15.41 -0.34 11.81
CA LYS A 303 14.32 -1.19 12.33
C LYS A 303 13.61 -2.02 11.26
N PRO A 304 13.26 -3.30 11.52
CA PRO A 304 13.42 -4.03 12.77
C PRO A 304 14.84 -4.61 12.93
N ARG A 305 15.47 -4.39 14.10
CA ARG A 305 16.89 -4.71 14.34
C ARG A 305 17.19 -6.20 14.18
N SER A 306 16.29 -7.09 14.56
CA SER A 306 16.43 -8.55 14.40
C SER A 306 16.51 -9.02 12.94
N ILE A 307 16.31 -8.11 11.98
CA ILE A 307 16.38 -8.37 10.53
C ILE A 307 17.43 -7.48 9.87
N LEU A 308 17.44 -6.18 10.17
CA LEU A 308 18.23 -5.19 9.43
C LEU A 308 19.62 -4.92 10.03
N SER A 309 19.90 -5.26 11.29
CA SER A 309 21.19 -4.99 11.95
C SER A 309 22.44 -5.54 11.23
N GLY A 310 22.29 -6.60 10.43
CA GLY A 310 23.38 -7.11 9.58
C GLY A 310 23.74 -6.16 8.43
N GLN A 311 22.84 -5.26 8.02
CA GLN A 311 22.95 -4.39 6.84
C GLN A 311 22.83 -2.89 7.15
N HIS A 312 22.17 -2.49 8.23
CA HIS A 312 22.03 -1.10 8.66
C HIS A 312 22.34 -0.95 10.15
N SER A 313 23.27 -0.05 10.45
CA SER A 313 23.69 0.31 11.80
C SER A 313 22.61 1.11 12.52
N SER A 314 22.43 0.86 13.80
CA SER A 314 21.70 1.77 14.67
C SER A 314 22.51 3.05 14.92
N PRO A 315 21.90 4.12 15.45
CA PRO A 315 22.63 5.29 15.93
C PRO A 315 23.76 4.93 16.91
N GLU A 316 23.52 3.96 17.80
CA GLU A 316 24.49 3.44 18.77
C GLU A 316 25.65 2.67 18.09
N ASP A 317 25.36 1.80 17.12
CA ASP A 317 26.38 1.12 16.31
C ASP A 317 27.25 2.13 15.54
N SER A 318 26.67 3.22 15.06
CA SER A 318 27.39 4.25 14.30
C SER A 318 28.31 5.12 15.17
N LEU A 319 28.10 5.19 16.49
CA LEU A 319 29.09 5.72 17.44
C LEU A 319 30.25 4.73 17.67
N ALA A 320 30.01 3.42 17.59
CA ALA A 320 31.09 2.44 17.57
C ALA A 320 31.93 2.55 16.28
N ILE A 321 31.29 2.72 15.12
CA ILE A 321 31.98 3.00 13.84
C ILE A 321 32.82 4.28 13.94
N HIS A 322 32.28 5.37 14.51
CA HIS A 322 33.01 6.62 14.73
C HIS A 322 34.33 6.41 15.49
N ARG A 323 34.31 5.59 16.56
CA ARG A 323 35.50 5.24 17.34
C ARG A 323 36.46 4.34 16.58
N ASP A 324 35.96 3.29 15.93
CA ASP A 324 36.78 2.30 15.24
C ASP A 324 37.55 2.90 14.06
N VAL A 325 36.92 3.78 13.27
CA VAL A 325 37.62 4.55 12.23
C VAL A 325 38.50 5.67 12.81
N LYS A 326 38.41 5.94 14.12
CA LYS A 326 39.11 7.02 14.84
C LYS A 326 38.81 8.40 14.26
N SER A 327 37.54 8.71 14.03
CA SER A 327 37.15 10.03 13.56
C SER A 327 37.15 11.05 14.69
N LYS A 328 37.53 12.31 14.40
CA LYS A 328 37.44 13.43 15.36
C LYS A 328 36.02 14.00 15.47
N LYS A 329 35.21 13.85 14.41
CA LYS A 329 33.83 14.34 14.33
C LYS A 329 32.99 13.41 13.46
N SER A 330 31.69 13.31 13.72
CA SER A 330 30.77 12.61 12.83
C SER A 330 29.54 13.45 12.50
N ILE A 331 29.01 13.26 11.29
CA ILE A 331 27.69 13.72 10.88
C ILE A 331 26.84 12.47 10.60
N ALA A 332 25.65 12.43 11.19
CA ALA A 332 24.66 11.40 10.97
C ALA A 332 24.02 11.54 9.59
N MET A 333 23.73 10.41 8.92
CA MET A 333 23.11 10.38 7.59
C MET A 333 22.13 9.20 7.42
N HIS A 334 21.59 9.00 6.22
CA HIS A 334 20.60 7.95 5.89
C HIS A 334 19.28 8.02 6.68
N TYR A 335 18.96 9.19 7.22
CA TYR A 335 17.72 9.42 7.96
C TYR A 335 16.98 10.65 7.42
N GLY A 336 15.74 10.83 7.90
CA GLY A 336 15.01 12.08 7.71
C GLY A 336 14.65 12.43 6.26
N THR A 337 14.81 11.51 5.30
CA THR A 337 14.57 11.78 3.87
C THR A 337 13.70 10.69 3.22
N PHE A 338 14.14 9.43 3.29
CA PHE A 338 13.37 8.25 2.88
C PHE A 338 13.15 7.31 4.08
N ARG A 339 12.21 6.37 3.95
CA ARG A 339 12.12 5.20 4.84
C ARG A 339 12.21 3.93 3.99
N GLY A 340 13.19 3.07 4.28
CA GLY A 340 13.38 1.79 3.60
C GLY A 340 12.14 0.89 3.68
N ALA A 341 11.98 -0.04 2.73
CA ALA A 341 10.73 -0.80 2.55
C ALA A 341 10.26 -1.63 3.76
N PHE A 342 11.17 -1.96 4.68
CA PHE A 342 10.84 -2.54 5.99
C PHE A 342 10.66 -1.45 7.05
N SER A 343 11.67 -0.61 7.26
CA SER A 343 11.74 0.44 8.28
C SER A 343 10.57 1.43 8.20
N ALA A 344 10.00 1.62 7.00
CA ALA A 344 8.73 2.30 6.77
C ALA A 344 7.57 1.86 7.69
N GLN A 345 7.57 0.62 8.22
CA GLN A 345 6.50 0.10 9.10
C GLN A 345 6.87 0.02 10.60
N TYR A 346 8.14 0.27 10.96
CA TYR A 346 8.69 -0.01 12.29
C TYR A 346 9.54 1.13 12.88
N GLU A 347 9.94 2.10 12.05
CA GLU A 347 10.80 3.23 12.42
C GLU A 347 10.00 4.55 12.36
N PRO A 348 9.77 5.19 13.53
CA PRO A 348 9.39 6.59 13.61
C PRO A 348 10.47 7.49 12.99
N VAL A 349 10.05 8.49 12.23
CA VAL A 349 10.97 9.39 11.49
C VAL A 349 11.85 10.27 12.37
N THR A 350 11.48 10.47 13.65
CA THR A 350 12.24 11.25 14.63
C THR A 350 13.25 10.40 15.42
N GLU A 351 13.00 9.09 15.56
CA GLU A 351 13.79 8.20 16.44
C GLU A 351 15.29 8.13 16.09
N PRO A 352 15.74 8.14 14.82
CA PRO A 352 17.16 8.18 14.48
C PRO A 352 17.93 9.31 15.16
N VAL A 353 17.37 10.53 15.17
CA VAL A 353 17.99 11.71 15.78
C VAL A 353 17.92 11.66 17.30
N GLU A 354 16.76 11.31 17.84
CA GLU A 354 16.57 11.18 19.29
C GLU A 354 17.54 10.17 19.90
N ARG A 355 17.76 9.03 19.23
CA ARG A 355 18.71 8.01 19.66
C ARG A 355 20.16 8.44 19.46
N TRP A 356 20.50 9.03 18.31
CA TRP A 356 21.85 9.54 18.07
C TRP A 356 22.29 10.52 19.17
N LYS A 357 21.40 11.45 19.52
CA LYS A 357 21.57 12.36 20.66
C LYS A 357 21.76 11.61 21.98
N LYS A 358 20.80 10.76 22.38
CA LYS A 358 20.84 10.03 23.66
C LYS A 358 22.07 9.15 23.79
N ALA A 359 22.51 8.53 22.69
CA ALA A 359 23.69 7.68 22.65
C ALA A 359 24.98 8.51 22.79
N ALA A 360 25.09 9.64 22.09
CA ALA A 360 26.23 10.56 22.24
C ALA A 360 26.32 11.10 23.68
N GLU A 361 25.20 11.50 24.27
CA GLU A 361 25.11 11.96 25.66
C GLU A 361 25.52 10.87 26.67
N ALA A 362 25.05 9.63 26.48
CA ALA A 362 25.42 8.49 27.31
C ALA A 362 26.91 8.12 27.23
N GLU A 363 27.58 8.46 26.12
CA GLU A 363 29.01 8.23 25.91
C GLU A 363 29.88 9.45 26.27
N GLY A 364 29.28 10.53 26.81
CA GLY A 364 29.98 11.76 27.17
C GLY A 364 30.49 12.58 25.97
N MET A 365 29.91 12.37 24.78
CA MET A 365 30.28 13.09 23.55
C MET A 365 29.48 14.38 23.41
N GLU A 366 30.16 15.45 22.98
CA GLU A 366 29.51 16.71 22.62
C GLU A 366 28.79 16.58 21.26
N TRP A 367 27.53 17.01 21.21
CA TRP A 367 26.73 17.06 19.98
C TRP A 367 26.11 18.46 19.80
N GLY A 368 25.73 18.82 18.57
CA GLY A 368 24.88 19.99 18.31
C GLY A 368 25.49 21.39 18.52
N GLN A 369 26.81 21.53 18.73
CA GLN A 369 27.42 22.86 18.88
C GLN A 369 27.39 23.66 17.56
N GLU A 370 26.52 24.67 17.50
CA GLU A 370 26.65 25.76 16.53
C GLU A 370 27.92 26.55 16.85
N ARG A 371 28.78 26.76 15.84
CA ARG A 371 29.85 27.74 15.96
C ARG A 371 29.21 29.12 16.04
N PRO A 372 29.46 29.94 17.10
CA PRO A 372 29.07 31.34 17.05
C PRO A 372 29.75 31.98 15.82
N PRO A 373 29.05 32.85 15.07
CA PRO A 373 29.60 33.45 13.87
C PRO A 373 30.90 34.18 14.21
N SER A 374 31.97 33.87 13.48
CA SER A 374 33.28 34.46 13.73
C SER A 374 33.21 35.97 13.59
N HIS A 375 33.27 36.70 14.70
CA HIS A 375 33.33 38.15 14.70
C HIS A 375 34.58 38.61 13.94
N THR A 376 34.39 39.02 12.69
CA THR A 376 35.32 39.88 11.96
C THR A 376 35.43 41.19 12.73
N THR A 377 36.43 41.25 13.61
CA THR A 377 36.70 42.40 14.48
C THR A 377 37.24 43.53 13.62
N ASN A 378 36.31 44.38 13.15
CA ASN A 378 36.65 45.58 12.42
C ASN A 378 37.35 46.55 13.39
N ARG A 379 38.68 46.56 13.35
CA ARG A 379 39.52 47.24 14.34
C ARG A 379 39.53 48.75 14.09
N ARG A 380 38.49 49.45 14.55
CA ARG A 380 38.60 50.89 14.86
C ARG A 380 38.82 51.07 16.36
N THR A 381 39.89 51.80 16.63
CA THR A 381 40.43 52.20 17.93
C THR A 381 39.38 52.81 18.88
N ALA A 382 39.22 52.21 20.06
CA ALA A 382 38.97 52.94 21.31
C ALA A 382 39.35 52.07 22.52
N THR A 383 40.40 52.49 23.20
CA THR A 383 40.82 52.04 24.54
C THR A 383 39.71 52.14 25.59
N HIS A 384 39.40 51.05 26.32
CA HIS A 384 39.63 51.00 27.77
C HIS A 384 39.42 49.62 28.42
N GLN A 385 40.37 49.29 29.30
CA GLN A 385 40.30 48.46 30.52
C GLN A 385 39.42 47.20 30.60
N MET A 386 40.09 46.11 30.94
CA MET A 386 39.55 44.77 31.14
C MET A 386 39.21 44.51 32.62
N THR A 387 38.07 43.86 32.85
CA THR A 387 37.74 42.96 33.99
C THR A 387 37.77 43.45 35.45
N MET A 388 36.58 43.33 36.06
CA MET A 388 36.27 42.65 37.34
C MET A 388 37.30 42.65 38.48
N ALA A 389 36.87 43.24 39.60
CA ALA A 389 37.53 43.11 40.88
C ALA A 389 37.21 41.76 41.58
N LYS A 390 38.28 40.99 41.82
CA LYS A 390 38.61 40.33 43.10
C LYS A 390 37.54 39.44 43.77
N ARG A 391 37.72 38.13 43.56
CA ARG A 391 37.68 37.15 44.67
C ARG A 391 38.89 37.40 45.60
N LYS A 392 38.71 37.30 46.91
CA LYS A 392 39.75 37.40 47.97
C LYS A 392 39.31 36.41 49.06
N ARG A 393 40.13 35.52 49.63
CA ARG A 393 41.55 35.10 49.46
C ARG A 393 41.65 33.66 49.98
N ARG A 394 42.75 32.96 49.62
CA ARG A 394 43.50 31.92 50.38
C ARG A 394 42.73 30.86 51.19
N GLY A 395 43.16 29.60 51.19
CA GLY A 395 44.37 29.01 50.60
C GLY A 395 44.63 27.66 51.25
N GLU A 396 45.75 27.01 50.87
CA GLU A 396 46.32 25.81 51.52
C GLU A 396 45.41 24.54 51.47
N GLU A 397 45.91 23.32 51.36
CA GLU A 397 47.27 22.83 51.06
C GLU A 397 47.17 21.43 50.43
N ASP A 398 48.19 21.07 49.66
CA ASP A 398 48.76 19.75 49.30
C ASP A 398 47.97 18.42 49.41
N GLY A 399 48.32 17.50 48.49
CA GLY A 399 48.09 16.06 48.66
C GLY A 399 49.00 15.43 49.73
N PRO A 400 49.15 14.08 49.81
CA PRO A 400 49.52 13.24 48.66
C PRO A 400 48.78 11.88 48.59
N PRO A 401 49.03 11.06 47.55
CA PRO A 401 48.51 9.69 47.42
C PRO A 401 49.50 8.62 47.92
N ALA A 402 48.97 7.51 48.44
CA ALA A 402 49.60 6.18 48.55
C ALA A 402 48.66 5.24 49.35
N ASP A 403 48.72 3.91 49.30
CA ASP A 403 49.11 2.92 48.28
C ASP A 403 48.69 1.53 48.87
N VAL A 404 48.87 0.43 48.14
CA VAL A 404 48.93 -0.97 48.61
C VAL A 404 47.80 -1.52 49.51
N GLY A 405 46.81 -2.15 48.86
CA GLY A 405 46.80 -3.62 48.78
C GLY A 405 46.16 -4.47 49.90
N LEU A 406 45.54 -5.58 49.43
CA LEU A 406 45.19 -6.82 50.16
C LEU A 406 44.05 -6.79 51.21
N GLY A 407 43.05 -7.67 50.98
CA GLY A 407 42.83 -8.74 51.97
C GLY A 407 41.56 -8.75 52.85
N ALA A 408 40.37 -8.83 52.23
CA ALA A 408 39.27 -9.72 52.64
C ALA A 408 38.50 -9.60 54.01
N THR A 409 37.20 -9.89 53.91
CA THR A 409 36.27 -10.56 54.88
C THR A 409 35.58 -9.82 56.06
N LEU A 410 34.25 -9.68 55.89
CA LEU A 410 33.11 -9.92 56.82
C LEU A 410 32.83 -9.08 58.11
N ALA A 411 31.70 -8.34 58.04
CA ALA A 411 30.44 -8.55 58.82
C ALA A 411 30.18 -7.94 60.24
N HIS A 412 29.23 -6.98 60.24
CA HIS A 412 27.96 -6.91 61.03
C HIS A 412 27.85 -6.41 62.51
N LEU A 413 26.82 -5.54 62.73
CA LEU A 413 25.93 -5.37 63.93
C LEU A 413 26.49 -4.70 65.22
N ARG A 414 25.74 -3.97 66.10
CA ARG A 414 24.43 -3.23 66.07
C ARG A 414 24.20 -2.46 67.41
N GLY A 415 23.29 -1.45 67.44
CA GLY A 415 22.55 -0.95 68.64
C GLY A 415 23.11 0.27 69.42
N GLU A 416 22.34 1.08 70.18
CA GLU A 416 20.86 1.30 70.29
C GLU A 416 20.53 2.59 71.14
N GLU A 417 19.23 2.91 71.37
CA GLU A 417 18.65 3.97 72.29
C GLU A 417 18.68 5.48 71.86
N ASN A 418 17.69 6.39 72.14
CA ASN A 418 16.33 6.30 72.75
C ASN A 418 15.39 7.53 72.43
N THR A 419 14.07 7.39 72.66
CA THR A 419 12.97 8.42 72.78
C THR A 419 12.45 9.22 71.54
N ALA A 420 11.24 9.80 71.64
CA ALA A 420 10.31 10.05 70.51
C ALA A 420 9.64 11.45 70.46
N ASP A 421 9.29 11.95 69.24
CA ASP A 421 7.94 12.31 68.74
C ASP A 421 7.98 12.72 67.22
N ALA A 422 6.84 12.95 66.55
CA ALA A 422 6.70 13.16 65.08
C ALA A 422 7.02 14.62 64.59
N THR A 423 7.26 14.98 63.30
CA THR A 423 6.57 14.69 62.00
C THR A 423 7.41 15.05 60.73
N THR A 424 7.09 14.42 59.57
CA THR A 424 7.12 14.90 58.12
C THR A 424 8.20 15.87 57.57
N GLU A 425 8.67 15.90 56.31
CA GLU A 425 8.51 15.21 55.00
C GLU A 425 9.56 15.86 54.01
N ALA A 426 9.85 15.45 52.76
CA ALA A 426 9.93 14.14 52.06
C ALA A 426 10.55 14.34 50.64
N ALA A 427 11.15 13.30 50.06
CA ALA A 427 11.65 13.21 48.66
C ALA A 427 11.86 11.72 48.26
N ASN A 428 11.91 11.37 46.96
CA ASN A 428 12.77 10.29 46.40
C ASN A 428 12.59 10.01 44.89
N ASP A 429 13.65 9.45 44.29
CA ASP A 429 13.80 9.05 42.88
C ASP A 429 13.94 7.51 42.67
N ASP A 430 13.77 7.09 41.40
CA ASP A 430 14.56 6.13 40.60
C ASP A 430 14.67 4.57 40.76
N GLN A 431 14.53 3.94 39.56
CA GLN A 431 15.28 2.84 38.90
C GLN A 431 15.46 1.39 39.46
N GLY A 432 15.10 0.38 38.62
CA GLY A 432 16.13 -0.53 38.01
C GLY A 432 16.15 -2.07 38.23
N TRP A 433 15.87 -2.85 37.15
CA TRP A 433 16.52 -4.15 36.75
C TRP A 433 16.21 -5.50 37.52
N THR A 434 16.80 -6.66 37.16
CA THR A 434 16.16 -7.71 36.29
C THR A 434 16.62 -9.21 36.45
N VAL A 435 15.65 -10.18 36.48
CA VAL A 435 15.71 -11.67 36.21
C VAL A 435 16.76 -12.57 36.96
N VAL A 436 16.89 -13.93 36.90
CA VAL A 436 16.27 -15.08 36.15
C VAL A 436 15.94 -16.32 37.06
N GLY A 437 15.98 -17.60 36.58
CA GLY A 437 15.80 -18.89 37.31
C GLY A 437 16.87 -19.97 36.96
N PRO A 438 16.65 -21.33 36.94
CA PRO A 438 15.39 -22.12 37.06
C PRO A 438 15.44 -23.56 37.72
N LYS A 439 14.26 -24.28 37.72
CA LYS A 439 14.01 -25.76 37.63
C LYS A 439 14.00 -26.74 38.86
N ARG A 440 12.93 -27.59 38.87
CA ARG A 440 12.72 -28.94 39.51
C ARG A 440 12.54 -28.95 41.05
N ARG A 441 11.83 -29.91 41.72
CA ARG A 441 11.40 -31.30 41.39
C ARG A 441 10.13 -31.76 42.19
N ARG A 442 9.45 -32.84 41.74
CA ARG A 442 8.30 -33.57 42.38
C ARG A 442 8.56 -34.15 43.79
N LYS A 443 7.50 -34.27 44.63
CA LYS A 443 6.85 -35.55 45.06
C LYS A 443 5.58 -35.30 45.93
N GLU A 444 4.46 -36.01 45.66
CA GLU A 444 3.77 -37.03 46.53
C GLU A 444 3.17 -36.46 47.83
N ARG A 445 1.83 -36.37 47.97
CA ARG A 445 0.80 -37.41 48.23
C ARG A 445 0.78 -37.92 49.68
N ASP A 446 -0.31 -37.64 50.37
CA ASP A 446 -0.88 -38.49 51.42
C ASP A 446 -2.43 -38.38 51.44
N SER A 447 -3.10 -39.29 52.15
CA SER A 447 -4.51 -39.66 51.96
C SER A 447 -5.32 -39.86 53.25
N ASN A 448 -6.65 -40.07 53.09
CA ASN A 448 -7.70 -40.40 54.08
C ASN A 448 -8.38 -39.18 54.77
N HIS A 449 -9.69 -38.96 54.59
CA HIS A 449 -10.88 -39.66 55.14
C HIS A 449 -11.16 -39.33 56.63
N ASP A 450 -12.21 -38.54 56.92
CA ASP A 450 -13.48 -39.04 57.49
C ASP A 450 -14.62 -37.97 57.45
N ASN A 451 -15.81 -38.34 57.92
CA ASN A 451 -17.13 -37.68 57.83
C ASN A 451 -17.40 -36.57 58.87
N GLY A 452 -18.45 -35.75 58.64
CA GLY A 452 -19.30 -35.29 59.78
C GLY A 452 -19.99 -33.92 59.76
N ARG A 453 -21.20 -33.84 59.16
CA ARG A 453 -22.40 -33.06 59.60
C ARG A 453 -22.37 -31.54 59.93
N ASN A 454 -23.19 -30.83 59.14
CA ASN A 454 -24.28 -29.90 59.50
C ASN A 454 -24.11 -28.40 59.92
N HIS A 455 -24.92 -27.59 59.21
CA HIS A 455 -25.75 -26.43 59.63
C HIS A 455 -25.23 -24.97 59.67
N SER A 456 -25.47 -24.30 58.53
CA SER A 456 -26.45 -23.18 58.39
C SER A 456 -26.03 -21.70 58.59
N ARG A 457 -26.77 -20.84 57.86
CA ARG A 457 -26.83 -19.34 57.84
C ARG A 457 -25.80 -18.64 56.95
N SER A 458 -26.10 -17.53 56.25
CA SER A 458 -27.37 -17.00 55.68
C SER A 458 -27.05 -15.80 54.76
N HIS A 459 -27.68 -15.68 53.59
CA HIS A 459 -27.54 -14.49 52.72
C HIS A 459 -28.24 -13.24 53.31
N PRO A 460 -27.92 -12.04 52.79
CA PRO A 460 -28.86 -11.44 51.84
C PRO A 460 -28.21 -10.86 50.57
N SER A 461 -28.87 -11.05 49.43
CA SER A 461 -28.56 -10.41 48.15
C SER A 461 -29.62 -9.36 47.83
N ASP A 462 -29.22 -8.12 47.56
CA ASP A 462 -30.17 -7.02 47.37
C ASP A 462 -30.72 -6.91 45.93
N ARG A 463 -31.84 -6.19 45.80
CA ARG A 463 -32.79 -6.18 44.69
C ARG A 463 -32.48 -5.07 43.69
N ARG A 464 -32.78 -5.30 42.40
CA ARG A 464 -33.48 -4.29 41.58
C ARG A 464 -34.57 -4.94 40.72
N ARG A 465 -35.77 -4.36 40.77
CA ARG A 465 -36.96 -4.76 40.02
C ARG A 465 -37.53 -3.48 39.39
N GLY A 466 -37.40 -3.34 38.07
CA GLY A 466 -38.00 -2.26 37.28
C GLY A 466 -39.29 -2.74 36.62
N GLN A 467 -40.23 -1.84 36.35
CA GLN A 467 -41.60 -2.17 35.93
C GLN A 467 -41.66 -2.86 34.56
N ARG A 468 -42.45 -3.93 34.45
CA ARG A 468 -43.12 -4.34 33.21
C ARG A 468 -44.62 -4.24 33.44
N SER A 469 -45.35 -3.72 32.44
CA SER A 469 -46.80 -3.56 32.48
C SER A 469 -47.52 -4.91 32.57
N ALA A 470 -48.76 -4.88 33.02
CA ALA A 470 -49.48 -6.05 33.50
C ALA A 470 -50.00 -6.98 32.40
N CYS A 471 -49.54 -8.22 32.39
CA CYS A 471 -50.35 -9.36 31.95
C CYS A 471 -50.05 -10.60 32.83
N ASN A 472 -51.07 -11.43 32.98
CA ASN A 472 -51.20 -12.50 33.99
C ASN A 472 -49.94 -13.35 34.23
N ASN A 473 -49.42 -13.34 35.47
CA ASN A 473 -48.38 -14.27 35.92
C ASN A 473 -48.82 -15.04 37.16
N THR A 474 -49.35 -16.25 36.96
CA THR A 474 -49.32 -17.29 37.98
C THR A 474 -47.87 -17.73 38.23
N PRO A 475 -47.50 -18.11 39.47
CA PRO A 475 -46.12 -18.49 39.77
C PRO A 475 -45.76 -19.85 39.15
N LYS A 476 -45.01 -19.83 38.03
CA LYS A 476 -44.48 -21.03 37.35
C LYS A 476 -43.83 -22.03 38.32
N SER A 477 -44.26 -23.28 38.23
CA SER A 477 -43.78 -24.40 39.04
C SER A 477 -42.29 -24.71 38.83
N ARG A 478 -41.73 -25.48 39.78
CA ARG A 478 -40.33 -25.96 39.70
C ARG A 478 -40.07 -26.85 38.47
N GLU A 479 -41.10 -27.54 37.97
CA GLU A 479 -40.98 -28.37 36.77
C GLU A 479 -41.04 -27.52 35.49
N GLU A 480 -41.93 -26.54 35.42
CA GLU A 480 -41.97 -25.58 34.30
C GLU A 480 -40.65 -24.81 34.17
N ARG A 481 -40.09 -24.30 35.27
CA ARG A 481 -38.75 -23.67 35.28
C ARG A 481 -37.64 -24.62 34.80
N ARG A 482 -37.80 -25.95 34.99
CA ARG A 482 -36.83 -26.97 34.55
C ARG A 482 -37.03 -27.35 33.07
N LYS A 483 -38.26 -27.30 32.55
CA LYS A 483 -38.60 -27.42 31.12
C LYS A 483 -38.14 -26.17 30.35
N GLU A 484 -38.41 -24.99 30.88
CA GLU A 484 -37.98 -23.67 30.36
C GLU A 484 -36.45 -23.61 30.22
N ARG A 485 -35.69 -23.93 31.28
CA ARG A 485 -34.21 -24.03 31.22
C ARG A 485 -33.68 -25.12 30.28
N LYS A 486 -34.46 -26.17 29.98
CA LYS A 486 -34.09 -27.20 28.98
C LYS A 486 -34.36 -26.72 27.55
N LEU A 487 -35.44 -25.98 27.34
CA LEU A 487 -35.79 -25.36 26.06
C LEU A 487 -34.77 -24.27 25.70
N ASP A 488 -34.52 -23.35 26.63
CA ASP A 488 -33.54 -22.26 26.53
C ASP A 488 -32.12 -22.77 26.16
N ARG A 489 -31.62 -23.77 26.90
CA ARG A 489 -30.32 -24.40 26.62
C ARG A 489 -30.23 -25.10 25.25
N ASN A 490 -31.36 -25.48 24.64
CA ASN A 490 -31.40 -26.18 23.35
C ASN A 490 -31.85 -25.27 22.19
N TYR A 491 -32.35 -24.06 22.46
CA TYR A 491 -32.79 -23.12 21.43
C TYR A 491 -31.59 -22.64 20.60
N PRO A 492 -31.75 -22.44 19.28
CA PRO A 492 -30.68 -21.88 18.47
C PRO A 492 -30.32 -20.46 18.91
N ALA A 493 -29.02 -20.17 18.90
CA ALA A 493 -28.49 -18.86 19.25
C ALA A 493 -27.20 -18.60 18.47
N ILE A 494 -26.92 -17.32 18.18
CA ILE A 494 -25.67 -16.87 17.59
C ILE A 494 -25.04 -15.91 18.60
N GLU A 495 -23.96 -16.34 19.23
CA GLU A 495 -23.30 -15.63 20.34
C GLU A 495 -21.88 -15.22 19.92
N HIS A 496 -21.34 -14.15 20.50
CA HIS A 496 -19.91 -13.83 20.34
C HIS A 496 -19.04 -14.99 20.86
N SER A 497 -18.10 -15.47 20.04
CA SER A 497 -17.25 -16.60 20.42
C SER A 497 -16.23 -16.19 21.48
N HIS A 498 -16.21 -16.86 22.64
CA HIS A 498 -15.18 -16.66 23.67
C HIS A 498 -13.74 -16.98 23.20
N HIS A 499 -13.58 -17.60 22.03
CA HIS A 499 -12.28 -17.85 21.39
C HIS A 499 -11.99 -16.92 20.21
N ALA A 500 -12.87 -15.96 19.92
CA ALA A 500 -12.66 -14.96 18.87
C ALA A 500 -11.39 -14.14 19.17
N ARG A 501 -10.47 -14.10 18.20
CA ARG A 501 -9.32 -13.20 18.19
C ARG A 501 -9.45 -12.26 17.01
N LEU A 502 -10.32 -11.28 17.13
CA LEU A 502 -10.53 -10.28 16.09
C LEU A 502 -9.25 -9.43 15.93
N GLN A 503 -8.88 -9.19 14.68
CA GLN A 503 -7.75 -8.34 14.27
C GLN A 503 -8.21 -7.15 13.41
N SER A 504 -9.53 -7.07 13.20
CA SER A 504 -10.25 -5.99 12.52
C SER A 504 -11.75 -6.15 12.81
N HIS A 505 -12.53 -5.12 12.56
CA HIS A 505 -13.98 -5.19 12.36
C HIS A 505 -14.41 -6.38 11.47
N VAL A 506 -15.60 -6.93 11.74
CA VAL A 506 -16.17 -8.08 11.02
C VAL A 506 -16.48 -7.66 9.58
N LYS A 507 -15.97 -8.38 8.57
CA LYS A 507 -16.15 -7.96 7.17
C LYS A 507 -17.51 -8.40 6.65
N ILE A 508 -18.03 -7.73 5.62
CA ILE A 508 -19.26 -8.18 4.93
C ILE A 508 -19.13 -9.62 4.41
N GLY A 509 -17.94 -10.01 3.94
CA GLY A 509 -17.65 -11.41 3.56
C GLY A 509 -17.70 -12.41 4.73
N ASP A 510 -17.45 -11.96 5.96
CA ASP A 510 -17.58 -12.80 7.16
C ASP A 510 -19.07 -13.00 7.55
N LEU A 511 -19.92 -11.99 7.29
CA LEU A 511 -21.38 -12.11 7.39
C LEU A 511 -21.93 -13.05 6.30
N GLN A 512 -21.48 -12.93 5.04
CA GLN A 512 -21.81 -13.88 3.97
C GLN A 512 -21.42 -15.31 4.35
N ALA A 513 -20.22 -15.49 4.93
CA ALA A 513 -19.76 -16.80 5.40
C ALA A 513 -20.66 -17.38 6.51
N LEU A 514 -21.20 -16.53 7.40
CA LEU A 514 -22.20 -16.96 8.40
C LEU A 514 -23.50 -17.44 7.72
N VAL A 515 -24.05 -16.71 6.75
CA VAL A 515 -25.24 -17.16 5.98
C VAL A 515 -25.00 -18.52 5.32
N LEU A 516 -23.86 -18.67 4.63
CA LEU A 516 -23.49 -19.90 3.95
C LEU A 516 -23.22 -21.05 4.94
N TYR A 517 -22.73 -20.75 6.15
CA TYR A 517 -22.62 -21.76 7.21
C TYR A 517 -23.99 -22.16 7.78
N LEU A 518 -24.94 -21.23 7.94
CA LEU A 518 -26.26 -21.54 8.47
C LEU A 518 -27.10 -22.38 7.50
N LEU A 519 -27.08 -22.04 6.20
CA LEU A 519 -27.98 -22.63 5.21
C LEU A 519 -27.33 -23.60 4.22
N ALA A 520 -26.01 -23.56 4.04
CA ALA A 520 -25.31 -24.24 2.95
C ALA A 520 -23.97 -24.89 3.36
N ASP A 521 -23.02 -24.98 2.41
CA ASP A 521 -21.71 -25.60 2.53
C ASP A 521 -20.60 -24.66 3.10
N GLY A 522 -21.00 -23.59 3.80
CA GLY A 522 -20.06 -22.65 4.41
C GLY A 522 -19.28 -23.26 5.58
N ASN A 523 -18.08 -22.72 5.84
CA ASN A 523 -17.27 -23.07 7.01
C ASN A 523 -17.74 -22.29 8.25
N ALA A 524 -17.61 -22.88 9.43
CA ALA A 524 -17.94 -22.23 10.70
C ALA A 524 -17.12 -20.93 10.90
N PRO A 525 -17.77 -19.75 11.03
CA PRO A 525 -17.06 -18.50 11.33
C PRO A 525 -16.38 -18.58 12.69
N GLN A 526 -15.21 -17.94 12.83
CA GLN A 526 -14.43 -18.00 14.08
C GLN A 526 -14.83 -16.92 15.11
N TRP A 527 -15.58 -15.90 14.68
CA TRP A 527 -15.96 -14.74 15.48
C TRP A 527 -17.28 -14.90 16.23
N VAL A 528 -18.12 -15.87 15.82
CA VAL A 528 -19.38 -16.25 16.49
C VAL A 528 -19.43 -17.75 16.77
N SER A 529 -20.09 -18.10 17.88
CA SER A 529 -20.52 -19.46 18.20
C SER A 529 -21.98 -19.63 17.78
N VAL A 530 -22.31 -20.71 17.09
CA VAL A 530 -23.69 -21.03 16.68
C VAL A 530 -24.18 -22.26 17.44
N ARG A 531 -25.05 -22.04 18.44
CA ARG A 531 -25.74 -23.09 19.19
C ARG A 531 -26.90 -23.64 18.35
N SER A 532 -27.08 -24.97 18.38
CA SER A 532 -28.15 -25.69 17.66
C SER A 532 -28.33 -25.29 16.18
N ARG A 533 -27.22 -25.14 15.42
CA ARG A 533 -27.19 -24.78 13.97
C ARG A 533 -28.32 -25.42 13.16
N ASN A 534 -28.51 -26.73 13.29
CA ASN A 534 -29.49 -27.51 12.50
C ASN A 534 -30.96 -27.15 12.80
N SER A 535 -31.22 -26.43 13.90
CA SER A 535 -32.56 -25.89 14.23
C SER A 535 -32.86 -24.59 13.51
N ILE A 536 -31.84 -23.83 13.09
CA ILE A 536 -32.00 -22.59 12.32
C ILE A 536 -32.49 -22.96 10.92
N GLN A 537 -33.74 -22.59 10.64
CA GLN A 537 -34.42 -22.98 9.41
C GLN A 537 -34.30 -21.92 8.33
N ARG A 538 -34.34 -20.64 8.71
CA ARG A 538 -34.29 -19.49 7.80
C ARG A 538 -33.25 -18.46 8.21
N VAL A 539 -32.82 -17.63 7.26
CA VAL A 539 -31.99 -16.45 7.50
C VAL A 539 -32.56 -15.25 6.76
N VAL A 540 -32.75 -14.13 7.46
CA VAL A 540 -33.14 -12.84 6.89
C VAL A 540 -31.98 -11.85 7.06
N MET A 541 -31.47 -11.36 5.93
CA MET A 541 -30.44 -10.32 5.84
C MET A 541 -31.09 -9.00 5.43
N LEU A 542 -31.11 -8.01 6.31
CA LEU A 542 -31.68 -6.69 6.05
C LEU A 542 -30.56 -5.64 5.96
N MET A 543 -30.32 -5.11 4.76
CA MET A 543 -29.38 -4.03 4.55
C MET A 543 -30.05 -2.67 4.84
N VAL A 544 -29.41 -1.83 5.65
CA VAL A 544 -29.93 -0.51 6.06
C VAL A 544 -28.82 0.54 5.91
N PRO A 545 -28.52 0.99 4.68
CA PRO A 545 -27.55 2.06 4.46
C PRO A 545 -28.06 3.35 5.12
N GLY A 546 -27.13 4.20 5.57
CA GLY A 546 -27.47 5.37 6.40
C GLY A 546 -27.51 5.07 7.90
N LEU A 547 -27.52 3.81 8.34
CA LEU A 547 -27.32 3.44 9.75
C LEU A 547 -25.81 3.47 10.07
N ASP A 548 -25.39 4.17 11.12
CA ASP A 548 -23.96 4.31 11.49
C ASP A 548 -23.69 4.08 12.98
N LEU A 549 -22.42 3.81 13.33
CA LEU A 549 -21.98 3.50 14.69
C LEU A 549 -22.05 4.71 15.64
N GLY A 550 -21.95 5.93 15.10
CA GLY A 550 -22.09 7.20 15.79
C GLY A 550 -23.48 7.43 16.39
N MET A 551 -24.52 6.85 15.79
CA MET A 551 -25.87 6.85 16.37
C MET A 551 -25.93 6.07 17.70
N PHE A 552 -25.07 5.06 17.89
CA PHE A 552 -25.01 4.24 19.10
C PHE A 552 -24.11 4.82 20.19
N ASN A 553 -22.99 5.47 19.82
CA ASN A 553 -22.05 6.06 20.77
C ASN A 553 -22.35 7.53 21.11
N GLY A 554 -23.19 8.20 20.32
CA GLY A 554 -23.62 9.59 20.53
C GLY A 554 -22.88 10.64 19.69
N SER A 555 -21.96 10.27 18.79
CA SER A 555 -21.32 11.23 17.87
C SER A 555 -22.27 11.73 16.77
N THR A 556 -23.36 11.01 16.49
CA THR A 556 -24.42 11.42 15.57
C THR A 556 -25.60 11.95 16.38
N ILE A 557 -25.90 13.25 16.25
CA ILE A 557 -26.95 13.94 17.03
C ILE A 557 -28.33 13.58 16.48
N LEU A 558 -29.19 13.01 17.35
CA LEU A 558 -30.57 12.59 17.01
C LEU A 558 -31.66 13.35 17.79
N SER A 559 -31.31 14.27 18.70
CA SER A 559 -32.27 15.06 19.46
C SER A 559 -31.67 16.40 19.92
N ALA A 560 -32.51 17.42 20.06
CA ALA A 560 -32.10 18.77 20.47
C ALA A 560 -31.43 18.82 21.86
N ALA A 561 -31.75 17.88 22.76
CA ALA A 561 -31.12 17.80 24.08
C ALA A 561 -29.60 17.51 24.00
N SER A 562 -29.10 16.95 22.90
CA SER A 562 -27.68 16.56 22.76
C SER A 562 -26.76 17.68 22.22
N GLU A 563 -27.28 18.88 21.91
CA GLU A 563 -26.47 19.98 21.36
C GLU A 563 -25.48 20.60 22.37
N ASN A 564 -25.76 20.51 23.68
CA ASN A 564 -24.95 21.12 24.73
C ASN A 564 -23.61 20.40 25.05
N VAL A 565 -23.29 19.30 24.35
CA VAL A 565 -22.13 18.44 24.68
C VAL A 565 -20.88 18.79 23.87
N SER A 566 -21.02 19.43 22.70
CA SER A 566 -19.91 19.64 21.74
C SER A 566 -18.92 20.76 22.11
N SER A 567 -19.17 21.52 23.17
CA SER A 567 -18.36 22.69 23.57
C SER A 567 -17.41 22.46 24.76
N ARG A 568 -17.39 21.27 25.37
CA ARG A 568 -16.52 20.98 26.53
C ARG A 568 -15.21 20.33 26.09
N ASN A 569 -14.17 21.17 25.98
CA ASN A 569 -12.78 20.71 25.90
C ASN A 569 -12.38 19.88 27.13
N ALA A 570 -11.42 18.98 26.94
CA ALA A 570 -10.92 18.06 27.95
C ALA A 570 -9.97 18.75 28.95
N ASP A 571 -10.51 19.62 29.81
CA ASP A 571 -9.87 19.97 31.09
C ASP A 571 -10.93 20.47 32.11
N SER A 572 -11.36 19.60 33.01
CA SER A 572 -11.99 19.93 34.31
C SER A 572 -12.43 18.66 35.05
N THR A 573 -12.05 18.57 36.32
CA THR A 573 -12.50 17.53 37.26
C THR A 573 -13.90 17.85 37.83
N ASP A 574 -14.66 16.79 38.10
CA ASP A 574 -15.82 16.74 39.00
C ASP A 574 -16.97 17.74 38.82
N THR A 575 -17.93 17.38 37.97
CA THR A 575 -19.36 17.55 38.29
C THR A 575 -20.15 16.33 37.82
N VAL A 576 -21.05 15.82 38.67
CA VAL A 576 -21.93 14.68 38.35
C VAL A 576 -23.12 15.20 37.54
N SER A 577 -23.14 14.95 36.23
CA SER A 577 -24.29 15.18 35.36
C SER A 577 -25.18 13.94 35.28
N ASP A 578 -26.49 14.13 35.36
CA ASP A 578 -27.51 13.06 35.45
C ASP A 578 -27.88 12.47 34.06
N GLU A 579 -26.93 12.46 33.12
CA GLU A 579 -27.14 11.99 31.75
C GLU A 579 -26.73 10.52 31.52
N PRO A 580 -27.45 9.78 30.67
CA PRO A 580 -27.18 8.36 30.42
C PRO A 580 -25.85 8.16 29.68
N GLN A 581 -24.88 7.52 30.35
CA GLN A 581 -23.62 7.09 29.75
C GLN A 581 -23.85 6.27 28.46
N ARG A 582 -23.61 6.90 27.30
CA ARG A 582 -23.67 6.26 25.97
C ARG A 582 -22.73 5.06 25.84
N LEU A 583 -22.90 4.27 24.79
CA LEU A 583 -22.02 3.15 24.50
C LEU A 583 -20.61 3.66 24.15
N ARG A 584 -19.62 3.34 24.98
CA ARG A 584 -18.21 3.60 24.68
C ARG A 584 -17.74 2.58 23.63
N ILE A 585 -17.75 3.01 22.37
CA ILE A 585 -17.21 2.27 21.22
C ILE A 585 -16.33 3.25 20.44
N THR A 586 -15.03 3.01 20.45
CA THR A 586 -14.04 3.77 19.68
C THR A 586 -13.85 3.14 18.29
N PRO A 587 -13.29 3.88 17.30
CA PRO A 587 -13.02 3.32 15.97
C PRO A 587 -12.05 2.13 15.92
N ASP A 588 -11.32 1.86 17.00
CA ASP A 588 -10.38 0.74 17.15
C ASP A 588 -10.96 -0.46 17.93
N ASP A 589 -12.18 -0.34 18.48
CA ASP A 589 -12.84 -1.42 19.21
C ASP A 589 -13.41 -2.48 18.25
N PHE A 590 -12.62 -3.52 17.98
CA PHE A 590 -13.02 -4.58 17.03
C PHE A 590 -14.11 -5.53 17.54
N TYR A 591 -14.45 -5.48 18.82
CA TYR A 591 -15.37 -6.41 19.49
C TYR A 591 -16.80 -5.86 19.59
N PRO A 592 -17.83 -6.73 19.66
CA PRO A 592 -19.21 -6.29 19.81
C PRO A 592 -19.46 -5.60 21.15
N ALA A 593 -20.27 -4.55 21.13
CA ALA A 593 -20.73 -3.86 22.32
C ALA A 593 -22.16 -4.28 22.70
N ALA A 594 -22.40 -4.56 23.98
CA ALA A 594 -23.72 -4.97 24.46
C ALA A 594 -24.72 -3.80 24.44
N LEU A 595 -25.87 -4.01 23.79
CA LEU A 595 -26.95 -3.03 23.73
C LEU A 595 -27.67 -2.97 25.08
N LYS A 596 -27.94 -1.75 25.57
CA LYS A 596 -28.64 -1.50 26.83
C LYS A 596 -29.60 -0.32 26.63
N PRO A 597 -30.91 -0.46 26.93
CA PRO A 597 -31.88 0.61 26.73
C PRO A 597 -31.45 1.95 27.34
N SER A 598 -30.93 1.92 28.57
CA SER A 598 -30.44 3.10 29.31
C SER A 598 -29.16 3.76 28.76
N ARG A 599 -28.66 3.33 27.60
CA ARG A 599 -27.46 3.87 26.94
C ARG A 599 -27.70 4.30 25.49
N LEU A 600 -28.90 4.05 24.96
CA LEU A 600 -29.27 4.36 23.58
C LEU A 600 -30.10 5.66 23.52
N PRO A 601 -30.10 6.38 22.39
CA PRO A 601 -31.11 7.40 22.11
C PRO A 601 -32.50 6.78 21.98
N ASP A 602 -33.56 7.53 22.31
CA ASP A 602 -34.94 7.01 22.34
C ASP A 602 -35.35 6.34 21.01
N ALA A 603 -34.99 6.95 19.87
CA ALA A 603 -35.21 6.42 18.52
C ALA A 603 -34.56 5.03 18.27
N MET A 604 -33.59 4.63 19.10
CA MET A 604 -32.87 3.36 18.98
C MET A 604 -33.15 2.37 20.11
N VAL A 605 -33.85 2.78 21.18
CA VAL A 605 -34.18 1.91 22.32
C VAL A 605 -34.82 0.57 21.90
N PRO A 606 -35.75 0.50 20.92
CA PRO A 606 -36.35 -0.77 20.50
C PRO A 606 -35.33 -1.80 19.96
N LEU A 607 -34.16 -1.37 19.47
CA LEU A 607 -33.11 -2.30 19.03
C LEU A 607 -32.59 -3.19 20.17
N ALA A 608 -32.58 -2.68 21.41
CA ALA A 608 -32.11 -3.44 22.58
C ALA A 608 -33.12 -4.49 23.08
N ASP A 609 -34.37 -4.46 22.62
CA ASP A 609 -35.35 -5.53 22.87
C ASP A 609 -35.23 -6.69 21.85
N MET A 610 -34.50 -6.47 20.74
CA MET A 610 -34.33 -7.42 19.64
C MET A 610 -32.92 -8.01 19.53
N PHE A 611 -31.89 -7.23 19.88
CA PHE A 611 -30.49 -7.57 19.67
C PHE A 611 -29.68 -7.40 20.95
N ASP A 612 -28.88 -8.41 21.31
CA ASP A 612 -27.98 -8.33 22.47
C ASP A 612 -26.79 -7.39 22.23
N HIS A 613 -26.34 -7.28 20.98
CA HIS A 613 -25.05 -6.64 20.64
C HIS A 613 -25.11 -5.86 19.33
N VAL A 614 -24.35 -4.76 19.30
CA VAL A 614 -23.97 -4.03 18.09
C VAL A 614 -22.53 -4.38 17.70
N TRP A 615 -22.35 -4.73 16.43
CA TRP A 615 -21.08 -5.16 15.83
C TRP A 615 -20.53 -4.08 14.91
N PRO A 616 -19.30 -3.60 15.13
CA PRO A 616 -18.57 -2.82 14.14
C PRO A 616 -18.20 -3.70 12.93
N ILE A 617 -18.65 -3.33 11.73
CA ILE A 617 -18.39 -4.08 10.49
C ILE A 617 -17.52 -3.30 9.49
N LYS A 618 -16.92 -4.00 8.53
CA LYS A 618 -16.06 -3.40 7.50
C LYS A 618 -16.44 -3.75 6.08
N ALA A 619 -16.67 -2.72 5.28
CA ALA A 619 -16.86 -2.81 3.85
C ALA A 619 -15.57 -3.23 3.11
N PRO A 620 -15.71 -3.89 1.94
CA PRO A 620 -14.59 -4.15 1.03
C PRO A 620 -14.01 -2.84 0.46
N GLY A 621 -12.71 -2.83 0.12
CA GLY A 621 -12.07 -1.67 -0.51
C GLY A 621 -10.62 -1.93 -0.89
N ASP A 622 -10.11 -1.18 -1.87
CA ASP A 622 -8.76 -1.34 -2.42
C ASP A 622 -7.73 -0.49 -1.65
N HIS A 623 -6.56 -1.09 -1.45
CA HIS A 623 -5.42 -0.50 -0.74
C HIS A 623 -4.15 -0.60 -1.61
N ARG A 624 -3.50 0.54 -1.88
CA ARG A 624 -2.30 0.67 -2.70
C ARG A 624 -1.29 1.53 -1.95
N GLY A 625 -0.05 1.06 -1.77
CA GLY A 625 1.04 1.88 -1.22
C GLY A 625 0.90 2.38 0.24
N GLY A 626 -0.12 1.96 0.98
CA GLY A 626 -0.46 2.53 2.31
C GLY A 626 -1.73 3.40 2.31
N GLN A 627 -2.30 3.66 1.12
CA GLN A 627 -3.48 4.51 0.92
C GLN A 627 -4.66 3.68 0.43
N PHE A 628 -5.88 4.08 0.80
CA PHE A 628 -7.10 3.53 0.22
C PHE A 628 -7.54 4.37 -0.98
N ILE A 629 -7.99 3.70 -2.05
CA ILE A 629 -8.29 4.37 -3.33
C ILE A 629 -9.75 4.16 -3.76
N LYS A 630 -10.36 3.04 -3.36
CA LYS A 630 -11.71 2.66 -3.82
C LYS A 630 -12.49 1.91 -2.75
N LEU A 631 -13.74 2.31 -2.58
CA LEU A 631 -14.77 1.55 -1.85
C LEU A 631 -15.43 0.57 -2.83
N HIS A 632 -15.57 -0.69 -2.46
CA HIS A 632 -16.25 -1.71 -3.30
C HIS A 632 -17.71 -1.88 -2.87
N SER A 633 -18.54 -2.39 -3.77
CA SER A 633 -19.97 -2.58 -3.50
C SER A 633 -20.21 -3.56 -2.33
N PRO A 634 -20.88 -3.14 -1.25
CA PRO A 634 -21.28 -4.03 -0.16
C PRO A 634 -22.29 -5.08 -0.62
N ILE A 635 -23.18 -4.72 -1.56
CA ILE A 635 -24.19 -5.62 -2.14
C ILE A 635 -23.50 -6.72 -2.94
N HIS A 636 -22.56 -6.38 -3.82
CA HIS A 636 -21.79 -7.38 -4.57
C HIS A 636 -21.06 -8.35 -3.63
N THR A 637 -20.48 -7.85 -2.53
CA THR A 637 -19.75 -8.69 -1.57
C THR A 637 -20.66 -9.58 -0.72
N MET A 638 -21.89 -9.16 -0.45
CA MET A 638 -22.89 -10.00 0.23
C MET A 638 -23.51 -11.05 -0.72
N LEU A 639 -23.87 -10.64 -1.93
CA LEU A 639 -24.66 -11.47 -2.86
C LEU A 639 -23.82 -12.31 -3.84
N THR A 640 -22.52 -12.04 -3.99
CA THR A 640 -21.62 -12.82 -4.84
C THR A 640 -20.60 -13.58 -3.99
N SER A 641 -20.60 -14.91 -4.08
CA SER A 641 -19.75 -15.82 -3.30
C SER A 641 -18.74 -16.54 -4.18
N GLN A 642 -17.56 -16.88 -3.68
CA GLN A 642 -16.59 -17.67 -4.46
C GLN A 642 -17.05 -19.13 -4.64
N ILE A 643 -16.88 -19.65 -5.85
CA ILE A 643 -17.22 -21.04 -6.19
C ILE A 643 -16.35 -22.01 -5.36
N PRO A 644 -16.94 -22.99 -4.65
CA PRO A 644 -16.19 -24.00 -3.91
C PRO A 644 -15.26 -24.83 -4.81
N LYS A 645 -13.98 -24.95 -4.43
CA LYS A 645 -13.01 -25.79 -5.15
C LYS A 645 -13.39 -27.26 -5.09
N THR A 646 -13.37 -27.93 -6.24
CA THR A 646 -13.71 -29.36 -6.36
C THR A 646 -12.71 -30.24 -5.62
N GLN A 647 -13.07 -31.50 -5.35
CA GLN A 647 -12.11 -32.44 -4.75
C GLN A 647 -10.95 -32.76 -5.72
N GLU A 648 -11.22 -32.84 -7.03
CA GLU A 648 -10.19 -33.02 -8.06
C GLU A 648 -9.19 -31.85 -8.06
N GLU A 649 -9.65 -30.60 -8.05
CA GLU A 649 -8.77 -29.41 -7.98
C GLU A 649 -7.91 -29.40 -6.72
N LYS A 650 -8.48 -29.78 -5.57
CA LYS A 650 -7.76 -29.92 -4.28
C LYS A 650 -6.70 -31.04 -4.34
N GLN A 651 -6.94 -32.12 -5.10
CA GLN A 651 -5.98 -33.21 -5.28
C GLN A 651 -4.91 -32.88 -6.33
N MET A 652 -5.24 -32.26 -7.45
CA MET A 652 -4.27 -31.84 -8.48
C MET A 652 -3.24 -30.89 -7.89
N LYS A 653 -3.65 -29.93 -7.04
CA LYS A 653 -2.73 -29.04 -6.33
C LYS A 653 -1.79 -29.75 -5.35
N LYS A 654 -2.18 -30.93 -4.82
CA LYS A 654 -1.31 -31.78 -3.99
C LYS A 654 -0.32 -32.62 -4.81
N LYS A 655 -0.59 -32.88 -6.10
CA LYS A 655 0.21 -33.77 -6.95
C LYS A 655 1.39 -33.08 -7.68
N GLY A 656 1.59 -31.77 -7.54
CA GLY A 656 2.78 -31.05 -8.01
C GLY A 656 2.94 -30.85 -9.53
N ASN A 657 2.30 -31.67 -10.36
CA ASN A 657 2.45 -31.68 -11.82
C ASN A 657 1.81 -30.49 -12.58
N HIS A 658 1.27 -29.48 -11.89
CA HIS A 658 0.70 -28.29 -12.53
C HIS A 658 1.32 -27.01 -11.97
N LYS A 659 2.11 -26.32 -12.80
CA LYS A 659 2.84 -25.09 -12.43
C LYS A 659 2.10 -23.78 -12.78
N GLY A 660 0.92 -23.86 -13.41
CA GLY A 660 0.11 -22.71 -13.79
C GLY A 660 -1.09 -22.44 -12.86
N PRO A 661 -1.85 -21.36 -13.09
CA PRO A 661 -3.19 -21.20 -12.56
C PRO A 661 -4.20 -21.93 -13.46
N THR A 662 -4.92 -22.92 -12.93
CA THR A 662 -6.09 -23.49 -13.61
C THR A 662 -7.26 -22.50 -13.61
N PRO A 663 -7.97 -22.27 -14.73
CA PRO A 663 -9.32 -21.69 -14.70
C PRO A 663 -10.22 -22.63 -13.89
N GLN A 664 -10.86 -22.12 -12.83
CA GLN A 664 -11.78 -22.93 -12.04
C GLN A 664 -13.02 -23.27 -12.89
N ASN A 665 -13.65 -24.42 -12.63
CA ASN A 665 -14.87 -24.86 -13.33
C ASN A 665 -14.80 -25.05 -14.86
N SER A 666 -13.61 -25.05 -15.48
CA SER A 666 -13.45 -25.25 -16.95
C SER A 666 -14.12 -26.53 -17.48
N LYS A 667 -14.21 -27.58 -16.66
CA LYS A 667 -14.85 -28.89 -16.94
C LYS A 667 -16.39 -28.82 -17.05
N HIS A 668 -17.01 -27.75 -16.56
CA HIS A 668 -18.46 -27.53 -16.55
C HIS A 668 -18.85 -26.13 -17.07
N TRP A 669 -17.99 -25.52 -17.90
CA TRP A 669 -18.30 -24.24 -18.53
C TRP A 669 -19.26 -24.44 -19.70
N ASP A 670 -20.37 -23.70 -19.70
CA ASP A 670 -21.31 -23.66 -20.82
C ASP A 670 -20.81 -22.66 -21.88
N ASN A 671 -20.49 -23.16 -23.08
CA ASN A 671 -19.89 -22.37 -24.15
C ASN A 671 -20.95 -21.49 -24.83
N LYS A 672 -21.05 -20.21 -24.48
CA LYS A 672 -21.90 -19.26 -25.22
C LYS A 672 -21.12 -18.61 -26.37
N ARG A 673 -21.09 -19.28 -27.53
CA ARG A 673 -20.46 -18.75 -28.75
C ARG A 673 -21.03 -17.37 -29.10
N THR A 674 -20.15 -16.39 -29.27
CA THR A 674 -20.50 -14.95 -29.36
C THR A 674 -19.69 -14.29 -30.48
N ARG A 675 -20.31 -13.35 -31.22
CA ARG A 675 -19.68 -12.62 -32.32
C ARG A 675 -18.56 -11.72 -31.82
N ILE A 676 -17.52 -11.55 -32.63
CA ILE A 676 -16.37 -10.72 -32.31
C ILE A 676 -16.73 -9.23 -32.13
N THR A 677 -17.80 -8.77 -32.79
CA THR A 677 -18.32 -7.40 -32.72
C THR A 677 -18.81 -6.99 -31.33
N GLU A 678 -19.22 -7.96 -30.50
CA GLU A 678 -19.64 -7.74 -29.10
C GLU A 678 -18.46 -7.36 -28.18
N TYR A 679 -17.22 -7.47 -28.66
CA TYR A 679 -16.00 -7.22 -27.89
C TYR A 679 -15.25 -5.96 -28.31
N LEU A 680 -15.82 -5.14 -29.20
CA LEU A 680 -15.26 -3.87 -29.61
C LEU A 680 -15.18 -2.89 -28.43
N ALA A 681 -13.99 -2.36 -28.16
CA ALA A 681 -13.77 -1.39 -27.09
C ALA A 681 -14.61 -0.12 -27.33
N SER A 682 -15.42 0.28 -26.34
CA SER A 682 -16.21 1.50 -26.41
C SER A 682 -15.32 2.75 -26.35
N LEU A 683 -15.89 3.93 -26.64
CA LEU A 683 -15.17 5.20 -26.48
C LEU A 683 -14.66 5.39 -25.03
N VAL A 684 -15.44 4.94 -24.03
CA VAL A 684 -15.04 4.98 -22.62
C VAL A 684 -13.88 4.02 -22.36
N ASP A 685 -13.93 2.78 -22.86
CA ASP A 685 -12.85 1.81 -22.69
C ASP A 685 -11.55 2.31 -23.35
N GLN A 686 -11.64 2.91 -24.54
CA GLN A 686 -10.51 3.50 -25.25
C GLN A 686 -9.91 4.68 -24.46
N GLN A 687 -10.74 5.56 -23.90
CA GLN A 687 -10.28 6.67 -23.05
C GLN A 687 -9.68 6.21 -21.72
N GLU A 688 -10.26 5.21 -21.05
CA GLU A 688 -9.73 4.65 -19.80
C GLU A 688 -8.42 3.87 -19.98
N ASN A 689 -8.11 3.43 -21.22
CA ASN A 689 -6.90 2.68 -21.57
C ASN A 689 -5.94 3.45 -22.47
N GLU A 690 -5.99 4.79 -22.44
CA GLU A 690 -4.99 5.69 -23.03
C GLU A 690 -4.83 5.56 -24.57
N TYR A 691 -5.90 5.19 -25.28
CA TYR A 691 -5.96 5.25 -26.75
C TYR A 691 -6.23 6.68 -27.23
N VAL A 692 -5.66 7.03 -28.39
CA VAL A 692 -6.07 8.21 -29.18
C VAL A 692 -7.33 7.86 -29.97
N PRO A 693 -8.52 8.39 -29.62
CA PRO A 693 -9.76 7.92 -30.26
C PRO A 693 -9.89 8.43 -31.69
N HIS A 694 -10.23 7.53 -32.61
CA HIS A 694 -10.47 7.84 -34.01
C HIS A 694 -11.64 8.84 -34.17
N PRO A 695 -11.63 9.80 -35.12
CA PRO A 695 -12.70 10.79 -35.30
C PRO A 695 -14.12 10.19 -35.46
N ALA A 696 -14.22 9.02 -36.09
CA ALA A 696 -15.47 8.26 -36.23
C ALA A 696 -16.08 7.79 -34.89
N MET A 697 -15.34 7.81 -33.77
CA MET A 697 -15.86 7.44 -32.45
C MET A 697 -16.77 8.51 -31.83
N PHE A 698 -16.80 9.72 -32.40
CA PHE A 698 -17.60 10.85 -31.94
C PHE A 698 -18.78 11.09 -32.89
N THR A 699 -19.96 11.36 -32.35
CA THR A 699 -21.19 11.49 -33.13
C THR A 699 -21.56 12.94 -33.47
N THR A 700 -21.15 13.93 -32.68
CA THR A 700 -21.48 15.35 -32.91
C THR A 700 -20.30 16.13 -33.48
N PRO A 701 -20.52 17.20 -34.28
CA PRO A 701 -19.45 18.06 -34.77
C PRO A 701 -18.59 18.65 -33.64
N GLU A 702 -19.22 19.14 -32.58
CA GLU A 702 -18.54 19.82 -31.46
C GLU A 702 -17.64 18.85 -30.69
N SER A 703 -18.05 17.58 -30.56
CA SER A 703 -17.25 16.55 -29.90
C SER A 703 -16.10 16.05 -30.79
N LYS A 704 -16.27 16.03 -32.12
CA LYS A 704 -15.18 15.82 -33.09
C LYS A 704 -14.16 16.95 -33.05
N ASP A 705 -14.60 18.20 -33.09
CA ASP A 705 -13.72 19.38 -33.05
C ASP A 705 -12.93 19.47 -31.74
N ALA A 706 -13.59 19.23 -30.60
CA ALA A 706 -12.93 19.15 -29.30
C ALA A 706 -11.94 17.97 -29.19
N ALA A 707 -12.20 16.84 -29.86
CA ALA A 707 -11.26 15.73 -29.95
C ALA A 707 -10.05 16.07 -30.84
N LEU A 708 -10.27 16.70 -31.99
CA LEU A 708 -9.22 17.15 -32.90
C LEU A 708 -8.32 18.20 -32.25
N GLN A 709 -8.90 19.16 -31.52
CA GLN A 709 -8.16 20.19 -30.79
C GLN A 709 -7.27 19.58 -29.70
N ARG A 710 -7.80 18.65 -28.89
CA ARG A 710 -6.99 17.88 -27.92
C ARG A 710 -5.87 17.08 -28.59
N ARG A 711 -6.11 16.49 -29.76
CA ARG A 711 -5.06 15.79 -30.52
C ARG A 711 -3.94 16.75 -30.95
N LYS A 712 -4.25 17.96 -31.41
CA LYS A 712 -3.24 18.98 -31.73
C LYS A 712 -2.43 19.40 -30.50
N GLU A 713 -3.10 19.65 -29.38
CA GLU A 713 -2.45 20.01 -28.11
C GLU A 713 -1.54 18.88 -27.57
N ALA A 714 -1.95 17.62 -27.75
CA ALA A 714 -1.20 16.44 -27.34
C ALA A 714 -0.12 15.96 -28.33
N LYS A 715 0.08 16.66 -29.46
CA LYS A 715 0.96 16.24 -30.58
C LYS A 715 0.60 14.86 -31.17
N GLN A 716 -0.70 14.65 -31.33
CA GLN A 716 -1.34 13.43 -31.84
C GLN A 716 -2.14 13.70 -33.13
N SER A 717 -1.80 14.77 -33.84
CA SER A 717 -2.48 15.21 -35.06
C SER A 717 -1.72 14.79 -36.32
N VAL A 718 -2.33 15.03 -37.49
CA VAL A 718 -1.71 14.75 -38.80
C VAL A 718 -0.40 15.53 -38.96
N ASP A 719 -0.33 16.75 -38.42
CA ASP A 719 0.86 17.60 -38.42
C ASP A 719 2.03 16.98 -37.63
N ASP A 720 1.74 16.05 -36.72
CA ASP A 720 2.71 15.31 -35.90
C ASP A 720 3.06 13.92 -36.48
N GLY A 721 2.60 13.62 -37.70
CA GLY A 721 2.80 12.35 -38.40
C GLY A 721 1.83 11.23 -38.00
N TRP A 722 0.66 11.58 -37.44
CA TRP A 722 -0.42 10.61 -37.22
C TRP A 722 -1.29 10.43 -38.46
N VAL A 723 -1.76 9.19 -38.65
CA VAL A 723 -2.73 8.86 -39.71
C VAL A 723 -3.97 8.22 -39.11
N ASP A 724 -5.12 8.54 -39.68
CA ASP A 724 -6.42 7.98 -39.31
C ASP A 724 -6.83 7.00 -40.41
N THR A 725 -7.29 5.79 -40.02
CA THR A 725 -7.77 4.81 -41.00
C THR A 725 -8.96 5.33 -41.79
N ASN A 726 -9.16 4.84 -43.01
CA ASN A 726 -10.25 5.30 -43.88
C ASN A 726 -11.63 4.78 -43.40
N VAL A 727 -12.18 5.40 -42.36
CA VAL A 727 -13.48 5.10 -41.74
C VAL A 727 -14.20 6.42 -41.46
N ALA A 728 -15.22 6.77 -42.23
CA ALA A 728 -15.92 8.06 -42.07
C ALA A 728 -16.87 8.04 -40.85
N SER A 729 -17.53 6.91 -40.62
CA SER A 729 -18.44 6.69 -39.49
C SER A 729 -18.39 5.25 -38.98
N ARG A 730 -19.02 4.94 -37.84
CA ARG A 730 -19.01 3.57 -37.30
C ARG A 730 -19.86 2.60 -38.12
N GLU A 731 -20.87 3.14 -38.81
CA GLU A 731 -21.83 2.44 -39.66
C GLU A 731 -21.16 1.89 -40.93
N ASP A 732 -20.06 2.50 -41.42
CA ASP A 732 -19.23 1.95 -42.51
C ASP A 732 -18.71 0.53 -42.20
N GLY A 733 -18.65 0.20 -40.91
CA GLY A 733 -18.23 -1.11 -40.43
C GLY A 733 -19.33 -2.17 -40.39
N GLU A 734 -20.59 -1.80 -40.56
CA GLU A 734 -21.69 -2.75 -40.48
C GLU A 734 -21.75 -3.67 -41.71
N VAL A 735 -21.97 -4.95 -41.46
CA VAL A 735 -22.19 -5.95 -42.51
C VAL A 735 -23.67 -6.35 -42.43
N PRO A 736 -24.46 -6.21 -43.51
CA PRO A 736 -25.86 -6.59 -43.47
C PRO A 736 -26.01 -8.06 -43.11
N GLU A 737 -26.93 -8.40 -42.21
CA GLU A 737 -27.08 -9.76 -41.64
C GLU A 737 -27.25 -10.86 -42.71
N LYS A 738 -27.90 -10.52 -43.84
CA LYS A 738 -28.07 -11.38 -45.03
C LYS A 738 -26.75 -11.73 -45.76
N ASP A 739 -25.72 -10.92 -45.59
CA ASP A 739 -24.40 -11.07 -46.22
C ASP A 739 -23.38 -11.70 -45.25
N ILE A 740 -23.79 -12.02 -44.01
CA ILE A 740 -22.99 -12.73 -43.01
C ILE A 740 -23.24 -14.23 -43.15
N GLU A 741 -22.18 -15.01 -43.33
CA GLU A 741 -22.24 -16.47 -43.34
C GLU A 741 -22.86 -17.02 -42.03
N GLN A 742 -23.81 -17.95 -42.14
CA GLN A 742 -24.54 -18.47 -40.99
C GLN A 742 -23.61 -19.12 -39.97
N GLY A 743 -23.56 -18.56 -38.76
CA GLY A 743 -22.66 -19.03 -37.70
C GLY A 743 -21.23 -18.45 -37.76
N SER A 744 -20.96 -17.47 -38.62
CA SER A 744 -19.70 -16.72 -38.62
C SER A 744 -19.48 -16.00 -37.28
N VAL A 745 -18.30 -16.23 -36.68
CA VAL A 745 -17.85 -15.53 -35.46
C VAL A 745 -17.32 -14.13 -35.78
N THR A 746 -16.70 -13.97 -36.95
CA THR A 746 -16.19 -12.67 -37.41
C THR A 746 -17.30 -11.73 -37.88
N ALA A 747 -18.53 -12.23 -38.06
CA ALA A 747 -19.68 -11.43 -38.51
C ALA A 747 -19.42 -10.70 -39.85
N GLY A 748 -18.70 -11.35 -40.77
CA GLY A 748 -18.31 -10.76 -42.06
C GLY A 748 -17.23 -9.68 -41.99
N ARG A 749 -16.64 -9.45 -40.81
CA ARG A 749 -15.53 -8.51 -40.59
C ARG A 749 -14.20 -9.16 -40.98
N HIS A 750 -13.28 -8.36 -41.50
CA HIS A 750 -11.87 -8.74 -41.58
C HIS A 750 -11.24 -8.54 -40.20
N VAL A 751 -10.37 -9.45 -39.77
CA VAL A 751 -9.70 -9.35 -38.47
C VAL A 751 -8.19 -9.43 -38.71
N ILE A 752 -7.47 -8.45 -38.19
CA ILE A 752 -6.01 -8.39 -38.25
C ILE A 752 -5.51 -8.26 -36.81
N SER A 753 -4.68 -9.20 -36.35
CA SER A 753 -3.96 -9.01 -35.09
C SER A 753 -2.64 -8.29 -35.33
N VAL A 754 -2.32 -7.36 -34.45
CA VAL A 754 -1.16 -6.45 -34.51
C VAL A 754 -0.31 -6.64 -33.27
N ASP A 755 1.00 -6.72 -33.47
CA ASP A 755 2.01 -6.61 -32.42
C ASP A 755 3.26 -5.95 -33.02
N CYS A 756 3.92 -5.08 -32.26
CA CYS A 756 5.02 -4.26 -32.71
C CYS A 756 6.21 -4.31 -31.73
N GLU A 757 7.42 -4.42 -32.27
CA GLU A 757 8.65 -4.28 -31.48
C GLU A 757 9.16 -2.85 -31.57
N MET A 758 9.34 -2.21 -30.41
CA MET A 758 9.88 -0.85 -30.31
C MET A 758 11.29 -0.84 -29.72
N CYS A 759 12.11 0.08 -30.23
CA CYS A 759 13.37 0.47 -29.60
C CYS A 759 13.22 1.86 -28.97
N LYS A 760 14.14 2.26 -28.09
CA LYS A 760 14.18 3.61 -27.51
C LYS A 760 15.06 4.53 -28.34
N ALA A 761 14.54 5.67 -28.76
CA ALA A 761 15.29 6.69 -29.50
C ALA A 761 16.10 7.63 -28.57
N GLU A 762 16.98 8.45 -29.16
CA GLU A 762 17.80 9.43 -28.42
C GLU A 762 17.00 10.42 -27.57
N ASN A 763 15.80 10.81 -28.02
CA ASN A 763 14.87 11.67 -27.28
C ASN A 763 14.09 10.94 -26.14
N ASP A 764 14.48 9.70 -25.83
CA ASP A 764 13.83 8.79 -24.86
C ASP A 764 12.40 8.34 -25.25
N GLU A 765 11.91 8.62 -26.47
CA GLU A 765 10.64 8.08 -26.99
C GLU A 765 10.80 6.63 -27.49
N TYR A 766 9.70 5.88 -27.50
CA TYR A 766 9.65 4.56 -28.13
C TYR A 766 9.35 4.71 -29.62
N VAL A 767 10.21 4.13 -30.47
CA VAL A 767 10.10 4.17 -31.93
C VAL A 767 9.89 2.77 -32.50
N LEU A 768 9.01 2.66 -33.49
CA LEU A 768 8.69 1.41 -34.17
C LEU A 768 9.92 0.83 -34.89
N THR A 769 10.22 -0.44 -34.64
CA THR A 769 11.35 -1.15 -35.24
C THR A 769 11.02 -2.51 -35.87
N ARG A 770 9.88 -3.11 -35.52
CA ARG A 770 9.24 -4.20 -36.26
C ARG A 770 7.73 -4.07 -36.14
N VAL A 771 7.00 -4.42 -37.18
CA VAL A 771 5.55 -4.60 -37.15
C VAL A 771 5.21 -6.00 -37.67
N SER A 772 4.35 -6.72 -36.96
CA SER A 772 3.84 -8.03 -37.37
C SER A 772 2.31 -8.03 -37.36
N LEU A 773 1.72 -8.39 -38.50
CA LEU A 773 0.29 -8.47 -38.74
C LEU A 773 -0.09 -9.89 -39.13
N LEU A 774 -1.11 -10.47 -38.48
CA LEU A 774 -1.66 -11.78 -38.84
C LEU A 774 -3.15 -11.66 -39.17
N ASP A 775 -3.64 -12.49 -40.10
CA ASP A 775 -5.07 -12.61 -40.40
C ASP A 775 -5.83 -13.42 -39.34
N TRP A 776 -7.15 -13.58 -39.52
CA TRP A 776 -7.98 -14.39 -38.63
C TRP A 776 -7.52 -15.85 -38.51
N ASP A 777 -6.96 -16.46 -39.56
CA ASP A 777 -6.49 -17.85 -39.51
C ASP A 777 -5.10 -17.95 -38.83
N GLY A 778 -4.40 -16.84 -38.71
CA GLY A 778 -3.06 -16.72 -38.13
C GLY A 778 -1.95 -16.84 -39.18
N ASN A 779 -2.25 -16.60 -40.46
CA ASN A 779 -1.21 -16.42 -41.46
C ASN A 779 -0.59 -15.03 -41.31
N VAL A 780 0.73 -14.91 -41.55
CA VAL A 780 1.42 -13.62 -41.49
C VAL A 780 1.08 -12.83 -42.75
N VAL A 781 0.42 -11.69 -42.58
CA VAL A 781 0.04 -10.73 -43.64
C VAL A 781 1.15 -9.70 -43.86
N MET A 782 1.82 -9.30 -42.78
CA MET A 782 2.99 -8.43 -42.81
C MET A 782 3.93 -8.84 -41.68
N ASP A 783 5.22 -8.90 -41.95
CA ASP A 783 6.26 -8.93 -40.92
C ASP A 783 7.46 -8.15 -41.45
N LYS A 784 7.65 -6.93 -40.95
CA LYS A 784 8.61 -5.98 -41.51
C LYS A 784 9.39 -5.29 -40.41
N LEU A 785 10.71 -5.25 -40.60
CA LEU A 785 11.59 -4.35 -39.85
C LEU A 785 11.41 -2.92 -40.35
N VAL A 786 11.49 -1.97 -39.42
CA VAL A 786 11.33 -0.55 -39.67
C VAL A 786 12.58 0.16 -39.16
N LYS A 787 13.14 1.07 -39.96
CA LYS A 787 14.24 1.92 -39.55
C LYS A 787 13.68 3.27 -39.09
N PRO A 788 13.77 3.61 -37.79
CA PRO A 788 13.33 4.90 -37.29
C PRO A 788 14.09 6.05 -37.93
N ASP A 789 13.47 7.22 -37.98
CA ASP A 789 14.10 8.46 -38.46
C ASP A 789 15.03 9.07 -37.39
N LEU A 790 14.73 8.80 -36.10
CA LEU A 790 15.57 9.13 -34.97
C LEU A 790 16.60 8.01 -34.72
N ALA A 791 17.80 8.37 -34.29
CA ALA A 791 18.79 7.38 -33.88
C ALA A 791 18.31 6.56 -32.67
N ILE A 792 18.56 5.25 -32.71
CA ILE A 792 18.23 4.34 -31.61
C ILE A 792 19.30 4.45 -30.53
N LYS A 793 18.85 4.77 -29.32
CA LYS A 793 19.65 4.88 -28.09
C LYS A 793 19.76 3.54 -27.36
N ASP A 794 18.67 2.78 -27.34
CA ASP A 794 18.60 1.46 -26.73
C ASP A 794 17.71 0.56 -27.58
N TYR A 795 18.24 -0.57 -28.05
CA TYR A 795 17.49 -1.53 -28.86
C TYR A 795 16.48 -2.35 -28.05
N LEU A 796 16.55 -2.31 -26.72
CA LEU A 796 15.71 -3.07 -25.80
C LEU A 796 15.73 -4.59 -26.08
N THR A 797 16.81 -5.12 -26.68
CA THR A 797 16.91 -6.48 -27.26
C THR A 797 16.44 -7.61 -26.34
N GLN A 798 16.64 -7.47 -25.02
CA GLN A 798 16.16 -8.42 -24.01
C GLN A 798 14.63 -8.58 -23.96
N TYR A 799 13.90 -7.58 -24.47
CA TYR A 799 12.45 -7.53 -24.61
C TYR A 799 12.04 -7.58 -26.09
N SER A 800 12.68 -6.79 -26.96
CA SER A 800 12.24 -6.59 -28.35
C SER A 800 12.78 -7.61 -29.37
N GLY A 801 13.84 -8.33 -29.01
CA GLY A 801 14.62 -9.18 -29.92
C GLY A 801 15.41 -8.42 -31.00
N ILE A 802 15.18 -7.11 -31.19
CA ILE A 802 15.81 -6.29 -32.22
C ILE A 802 17.28 -6.04 -31.88
N THR A 803 18.14 -6.11 -32.88
CA THR A 803 19.58 -5.81 -32.78
C THR A 803 20.02 -4.80 -33.84
N ALA A 804 21.14 -4.12 -33.60
CA ALA A 804 21.71 -3.18 -34.58
C ALA A 804 21.94 -3.82 -35.96
N ALA A 805 22.44 -5.06 -35.99
CA ALA A 805 22.67 -5.82 -37.22
C ALA A 805 21.40 -6.11 -38.02
N MET A 806 20.23 -6.25 -37.37
CA MET A 806 18.95 -6.43 -38.06
C MET A 806 18.50 -5.16 -38.79
N LEU A 807 18.81 -3.98 -38.27
CA LEU A 807 18.36 -2.69 -38.84
C LEU A 807 19.39 -1.99 -39.74
N GLU A 808 20.62 -2.50 -39.84
CA GLU A 808 21.72 -1.90 -40.61
C GLU A 808 21.29 -1.58 -42.05
N ASN A 809 20.77 -2.59 -42.76
CA ASN A 809 20.38 -2.55 -44.16
C ASN A 809 18.88 -2.29 -44.41
N VAL A 810 18.10 -2.00 -43.37
CA VAL A 810 16.66 -1.71 -43.50
C VAL A 810 16.46 -0.31 -44.08
N THR A 811 15.58 -0.17 -45.07
CA THR A 811 15.23 1.12 -45.68
C THR A 811 13.81 1.56 -45.38
N THR A 812 12.91 0.62 -45.07
CA THR A 812 11.50 0.84 -44.75
C THR A 812 11.31 1.78 -43.55
N ARG A 813 10.48 2.80 -43.72
CA ARG A 813 10.15 3.83 -42.73
C ARG A 813 8.75 3.68 -42.18
N LEU A 814 8.44 4.41 -41.10
CA LEU A 814 7.10 4.45 -40.52
C LEU A 814 6.05 4.87 -41.56
N SER A 815 6.35 5.84 -42.42
CA SER A 815 5.47 6.29 -43.50
C SER A 815 5.13 5.19 -44.52
N ASP A 816 6.07 4.29 -44.80
CA ASP A 816 5.85 3.18 -45.74
C ASP A 816 4.89 2.16 -45.13
N ILE A 817 5.12 1.82 -43.85
CA ILE A 817 4.23 0.94 -43.07
C ILE A 817 2.83 1.54 -42.92
N GLN A 818 2.73 2.84 -42.62
CA GLN A 818 1.45 3.55 -42.55
C GLN A 818 0.69 3.50 -43.88
N LYS A 819 1.38 3.68 -45.01
CA LYS A 819 0.76 3.57 -46.33
C LYS A 819 0.23 2.16 -46.60
N GLU A 820 1.04 1.13 -46.37
CA GLU A 820 0.61 -0.27 -46.54
C GLU A 820 -0.54 -0.65 -45.60
N LEU A 821 -0.53 -0.14 -44.36
CA LEU A 821 -1.63 -0.31 -43.42
C LEU A 821 -2.93 0.35 -43.89
N LEU A 822 -2.86 1.52 -44.52
CA LEU A 822 -4.05 2.18 -45.08
C LEU A 822 -4.61 1.45 -46.32
N GLU A 823 -3.79 0.66 -47.02
CA GLU A 823 -4.23 -0.24 -48.10
C GLU A 823 -4.85 -1.55 -47.56
N LEU A 824 -4.36 -2.07 -46.42
CA LEU A 824 -4.84 -3.29 -45.76
C LEU A 824 -6.07 -3.08 -44.83
N VAL A 825 -6.15 -1.94 -44.15
CA VAL A 825 -7.17 -1.66 -43.11
C VAL A 825 -8.37 -0.93 -43.70
N THR A 826 -9.35 -1.72 -44.12
CA THR A 826 -10.67 -1.27 -44.61
C THR A 826 -11.61 -0.84 -43.45
N PRO A 827 -12.74 -0.16 -43.73
CA PRO A 827 -13.83 0.01 -42.75
C PRO A 827 -14.34 -1.30 -42.13
N ARG A 828 -14.18 -2.41 -42.84
CA ARG A 828 -14.58 -3.76 -42.39
C ARG A 828 -13.54 -4.47 -41.52
N THR A 829 -12.39 -3.85 -41.25
CA THR A 829 -11.30 -4.43 -40.48
C THR A 829 -11.46 -4.19 -38.96
N ILE A 830 -11.16 -5.19 -38.14
CA ILE A 830 -11.02 -5.08 -36.67
C ILE A 830 -9.56 -5.32 -36.33
N LEU A 831 -8.96 -4.43 -35.53
CA LEU A 831 -7.61 -4.62 -35.02
C LEU A 831 -7.64 -5.30 -33.64
N VAL A 832 -6.86 -6.36 -33.50
CA VAL A 832 -6.74 -7.19 -32.29
C VAL A 832 -5.31 -7.09 -31.75
N GLY A 833 -5.13 -7.04 -30.43
CA GLY A 833 -3.77 -7.08 -29.84
C GLY A 833 -3.73 -7.28 -28.33
N HIS A 834 -2.58 -6.99 -27.73
CA HIS A 834 -2.37 -7.03 -26.29
C HIS A 834 -1.70 -5.76 -25.79
N SER A 835 -2.43 -4.93 -25.03
CA SER A 835 -2.02 -3.55 -24.76
C SER A 835 -1.87 -2.73 -26.04
N LEU A 836 -2.79 -2.96 -27.01
CA LEU A 836 -2.79 -2.44 -28.38
C LEU A 836 -2.65 -0.90 -28.50
N ASN A 837 -2.86 -0.16 -27.40
CA ASN A 837 -2.57 1.28 -27.35
C ASN A 837 -1.08 1.59 -27.56
N SER A 838 -0.17 0.72 -27.07
CA SER A 838 1.28 0.89 -27.28
C SER A 838 1.66 0.72 -28.76
N ASP A 839 1.13 -0.30 -29.44
CA ASP A 839 1.37 -0.55 -30.86
C ASP A 839 0.84 0.58 -31.73
N LEU A 840 -0.40 1.02 -31.50
CA LEU A 840 -1.02 2.11 -32.26
C LEU A 840 -0.32 3.45 -32.05
N ASN A 841 0.20 3.71 -30.85
CA ASN A 841 1.04 4.89 -30.58
C ASN A 841 2.37 4.82 -31.34
N ALA A 842 3.02 3.65 -31.40
CA ALA A 842 4.27 3.47 -32.15
C ALA A 842 4.06 3.55 -33.68
N LEU A 843 2.90 3.09 -34.17
CA LEU A 843 2.44 3.22 -35.55
C LEU A 843 1.92 4.63 -35.89
N LYS A 844 1.70 5.49 -34.88
CA LYS A 844 0.95 6.75 -34.97
C LYS A 844 -0.35 6.60 -35.78
N LEU A 845 -1.11 5.55 -35.50
CA LEU A 845 -2.30 5.14 -36.24
C LEU A 845 -3.52 5.21 -35.31
N THR A 846 -4.62 5.85 -35.75
CA THR A 846 -5.92 5.72 -35.06
C THR A 846 -6.87 4.83 -35.87
N HIS A 847 -7.68 4.03 -35.19
CA HIS A 847 -8.70 3.15 -35.79
C HIS A 847 -9.86 2.92 -34.80
N PRO A 848 -11.15 2.92 -35.21
CA PRO A 848 -12.26 2.86 -34.26
C PRO A 848 -12.60 1.44 -33.77
N PHE A 849 -12.30 0.39 -34.54
CA PHE A 849 -12.73 -0.98 -34.24
C PHE A 849 -11.61 -1.81 -33.59
N LEU A 850 -11.45 -1.65 -32.28
CA LEU A 850 -10.33 -2.22 -31.51
C LEU A 850 -10.78 -3.31 -30.53
N ILE A 851 -9.97 -4.36 -30.39
CA ILE A 851 -10.12 -5.41 -29.36
C ILE A 851 -8.76 -5.64 -28.68
N ASP A 852 -8.61 -5.14 -27.46
CA ASP A 852 -7.44 -5.39 -26.60
C ASP A 852 -7.71 -6.56 -25.64
N THR A 853 -6.90 -7.61 -25.72
CA THR A 853 -6.96 -8.74 -24.77
C THR A 853 -6.69 -8.32 -23.32
N GLY A 854 -5.96 -7.24 -23.09
CA GLY A 854 -5.76 -6.63 -21.77
C GLY A 854 -7.02 -6.02 -21.14
N ILE A 855 -7.97 -5.58 -21.98
CA ILE A 855 -9.32 -5.13 -21.57
C ILE A 855 -10.25 -6.35 -21.45
N LEU A 856 -10.21 -7.24 -22.45
CA LEU A 856 -11.08 -8.42 -22.58
C LEU A 856 -10.91 -9.45 -21.44
N TYR A 857 -9.73 -9.48 -20.82
CA TYR A 857 -9.38 -10.31 -19.67
C TYR A 857 -8.96 -9.43 -18.48
N PRO A 858 -9.91 -8.76 -17.80
CA PRO A 858 -9.62 -7.70 -16.85
C PRO A 858 -8.80 -8.18 -15.65
N HIS A 859 -7.83 -7.38 -15.25
CA HIS A 859 -7.02 -7.67 -14.07
C HIS A 859 -7.85 -7.50 -12.78
N PRO A 860 -7.78 -8.40 -11.77
CA PRO A 860 -8.56 -8.31 -10.53
C PRO A 860 -8.37 -7.05 -9.68
N ARG A 861 -7.34 -6.23 -9.96
CA ARG A 861 -7.10 -4.92 -9.32
C ARG A 861 -7.66 -3.73 -10.12
N GLY A 862 -8.30 -3.97 -11.27
CA GLY A 862 -8.76 -2.96 -12.22
C GLY A 862 -7.64 -2.15 -12.88
N PRO A 863 -8.00 -1.17 -13.74
CA PRO A 863 -7.05 -0.25 -14.37
C PRO A 863 -6.17 0.53 -13.37
N PRO A 864 -4.94 0.92 -13.76
CA PRO A 864 -4.31 0.71 -15.06
C PRO A 864 -3.64 -0.68 -15.19
N TYR A 865 -3.83 -1.59 -14.24
CA TYR A 865 -3.19 -2.90 -14.29
C TYR A 865 -3.84 -3.77 -15.39
N LYS A 866 -3.05 -4.19 -16.38
CA LYS A 866 -3.40 -5.25 -17.34
C LYS A 866 -2.79 -6.59 -16.88
N GLN A 867 -3.37 -7.71 -17.28
CA GLN A 867 -2.74 -9.04 -17.10
C GLN A 867 -1.67 -9.23 -18.18
N ALA A 868 -0.47 -9.69 -17.84
CA ALA A 868 0.55 -9.96 -18.86
C ALA A 868 0.12 -11.06 -19.84
N LEU A 869 0.38 -10.88 -21.14
CA LEU A 869 0.05 -11.84 -22.20
C LEU A 869 0.51 -13.26 -21.88
N LYS A 870 1.76 -13.42 -21.43
CA LYS A 870 2.33 -14.68 -20.95
C LYS A 870 1.50 -15.40 -19.87
N TRP A 871 0.92 -14.65 -18.95
CA TRP A 871 0.06 -15.21 -17.90
C TRP A 871 -1.31 -15.61 -18.45
N LEU A 872 -1.88 -14.81 -19.36
CA LEU A 872 -3.13 -15.14 -20.06
C LEU A 872 -2.96 -16.41 -20.91
N ALA A 873 -1.88 -16.51 -21.68
CA ALA A 873 -1.52 -17.68 -22.48
C ALA A 873 -1.39 -18.94 -21.62
N GLN A 874 -0.63 -18.88 -20.52
CA GLN A 874 -0.44 -20.03 -19.63
C GLN A 874 -1.75 -20.46 -18.95
N LYS A 875 -2.57 -19.49 -18.52
CA LYS A 875 -3.83 -19.75 -17.80
C LYS A 875 -4.94 -20.27 -18.71
N TYR A 876 -5.15 -19.63 -19.86
CA TYR A 876 -6.33 -19.83 -20.69
C TYR A 876 -6.06 -20.64 -21.96
N LEU A 877 -4.90 -20.48 -22.60
CA LEU A 877 -4.49 -21.28 -23.76
C LEU A 877 -3.66 -22.53 -23.39
N HIS A 878 -3.20 -22.64 -22.14
CA HIS A 878 -2.24 -23.64 -21.67
C HIS A 878 -0.92 -23.66 -22.48
N ARG A 879 -0.56 -22.51 -23.07
CA ARG A 879 0.66 -22.30 -23.85
C ARG A 879 1.66 -21.48 -23.04
N GLU A 880 2.93 -21.84 -23.10
CA GLU A 880 4.01 -21.04 -22.52
C GLU A 880 4.73 -20.27 -23.64
N VAL A 881 4.53 -18.96 -23.68
CA VAL A 881 5.09 -18.01 -24.66
C VAL A 881 6.19 -17.14 -24.03
N GLN A 882 6.89 -16.33 -24.84
CA GLN A 882 7.96 -15.42 -24.42
C GLN A 882 9.05 -16.17 -23.64
N LYS A 883 9.68 -17.19 -24.26
CA LYS A 883 10.69 -18.06 -23.64
C LYS A 883 12.12 -17.69 -24.03
N GLY A 884 12.99 -17.63 -23.02
CA GLY A 884 14.43 -17.44 -23.20
C GLY A 884 14.86 -16.00 -22.89
N SER A 885 16.07 -15.64 -23.33
CA SER A 885 16.72 -14.34 -23.10
C SER A 885 17.01 -13.60 -24.41
N LYS A 886 16.32 -13.95 -25.50
CA LYS A 886 16.55 -13.43 -26.85
C LYS A 886 15.56 -12.34 -27.27
N GLY A 887 14.81 -11.77 -26.33
CA GLY A 887 13.63 -10.94 -26.62
C GLY A 887 12.38 -11.76 -26.88
N HIS A 888 11.30 -11.06 -27.19
CA HIS A 888 10.02 -11.61 -27.62
C HIS A 888 10.03 -11.85 -29.14
N ASP A 889 8.95 -12.43 -29.64
CA ASP A 889 8.67 -12.54 -31.07
C ASP A 889 7.26 -12.04 -31.33
N SER A 890 7.14 -10.86 -31.92
CA SER A 890 5.87 -10.22 -32.28
C SER A 890 4.91 -11.13 -33.08
N VAL A 891 5.41 -12.13 -33.81
CA VAL A 891 4.55 -13.13 -34.48
C VAL A 891 3.97 -14.16 -33.50
N GLU A 892 4.70 -14.55 -32.44
CA GLU A 892 4.19 -15.39 -31.34
C GLU A 892 3.15 -14.61 -30.51
N ASP A 893 3.45 -13.35 -30.17
CA ASP A 893 2.61 -12.54 -29.30
C ASP A 893 1.33 -12.07 -29.99
N SER A 894 1.38 -11.59 -31.25
CA SER A 894 0.20 -11.29 -32.08
C SER A 894 -0.72 -12.51 -32.22
N ARG A 895 -0.16 -13.69 -32.53
CA ARG A 895 -0.91 -14.96 -32.62
C ARG A 895 -1.54 -15.34 -31.29
N THR A 896 -0.86 -15.09 -30.18
CA THR A 896 -1.33 -15.41 -28.83
C THR A 896 -2.48 -14.49 -28.41
N ALA A 897 -2.43 -13.21 -28.77
CA ALA A 897 -3.55 -12.28 -28.60
C ALA A 897 -4.76 -12.71 -29.44
N LEU A 898 -4.56 -13.07 -30.70
CA LEU A 898 -5.61 -13.58 -31.60
C LEU A 898 -6.26 -14.87 -31.05
N ASP A 899 -5.48 -15.84 -30.58
CA ASP A 899 -5.97 -17.08 -29.99
C ASP A 899 -6.77 -16.85 -28.70
N LEU A 900 -6.40 -15.85 -27.89
CA LEU A 900 -7.19 -15.43 -26.72
C LEU A 900 -8.54 -14.83 -27.14
N VAL A 901 -8.60 -14.01 -28.18
CA VAL A 901 -9.88 -13.49 -28.72
C VAL A 901 -10.74 -14.61 -29.30
N LYS A 902 -10.16 -15.52 -30.10
CA LYS A 902 -10.86 -16.73 -30.60
C LYS A 902 -11.46 -17.53 -29.45
N GLN A 903 -10.70 -17.78 -28.39
CA GLN A 903 -11.21 -18.51 -27.23
C GLN A 903 -12.34 -17.74 -26.52
N LYS A 904 -12.24 -16.41 -26.38
CA LYS A 904 -13.32 -15.58 -25.83
C LYS A 904 -14.60 -15.65 -26.68
N CYS A 905 -14.48 -15.63 -28.01
CA CYS A 905 -15.63 -15.81 -28.90
C CYS A 905 -16.30 -17.17 -28.73
N GLU A 906 -15.54 -18.26 -28.62
CA GLU A 906 -16.11 -19.61 -28.41
C GLU A 906 -16.67 -19.82 -27.00
N LYS A 907 -16.09 -19.19 -25.97
CA LYS A 907 -16.48 -19.37 -24.56
C LYS A 907 -17.55 -18.39 -24.07
N GLY A 908 -17.64 -17.21 -24.67
CA GLY A 908 -18.61 -16.16 -24.36
C GLY A 908 -18.08 -15.04 -23.43
N PRO A 909 -18.85 -13.94 -23.24
CA PRO A 909 -18.33 -12.70 -22.67
C PRO A 909 -17.84 -12.82 -21.22
N SER A 910 -18.48 -13.68 -20.43
CA SER A 910 -18.11 -13.94 -19.04
C SER A 910 -16.84 -14.77 -18.90
N TRP A 911 -16.31 -15.40 -19.96
CA TRP A 911 -15.11 -16.22 -19.86
C TRP A 911 -13.88 -15.38 -19.49
N GLY A 912 -13.10 -15.87 -18.53
CA GLY A 912 -11.87 -15.22 -18.06
C GLY A 912 -12.02 -13.91 -17.27
N THR A 913 -13.24 -13.43 -16.99
CA THR A 913 -13.49 -12.29 -16.10
C THR A 913 -13.38 -12.68 -14.62
N GLY A 914 -13.35 -11.69 -13.71
CA GLY A 914 -13.32 -11.95 -12.26
C GLY A 914 -14.50 -12.81 -11.77
N ASP A 915 -15.67 -12.63 -12.38
CA ASP A 915 -16.90 -13.35 -12.06
C ASP A 915 -16.87 -14.84 -12.43
N THR A 916 -15.92 -15.32 -13.24
CA THR A 916 -15.79 -16.77 -13.56
C THR A 916 -15.60 -17.66 -12.33
N ASN A 917 -15.03 -17.13 -11.25
CA ASN A 917 -14.76 -17.85 -10.01
C ASN A 917 -15.78 -17.52 -8.92
N ALA A 918 -16.86 -16.82 -9.29
CA ALA A 918 -17.86 -16.30 -8.38
C ALA A 918 -19.27 -16.71 -8.85
N GLU A 919 -20.19 -16.87 -7.90
CA GLU A 919 -21.59 -17.20 -8.17
C GLU A 919 -22.51 -16.49 -7.18
N SER A 920 -23.77 -16.31 -7.58
CA SER A 920 -24.77 -15.75 -6.68
C SER A 920 -24.92 -16.62 -5.42
N ILE A 921 -25.02 -15.97 -4.25
CA ILE A 921 -25.33 -16.63 -2.98
C ILE A 921 -26.64 -17.44 -3.08
N PHE A 922 -27.62 -16.95 -3.84
CA PHE A 922 -28.89 -17.65 -4.09
C PHE A 922 -28.68 -18.99 -4.81
N LYS A 923 -27.85 -19.00 -5.87
CA LYS A 923 -27.49 -20.22 -6.60
C LYS A 923 -26.77 -21.22 -5.71
N ARG A 924 -25.93 -20.74 -4.78
CA ARG A 924 -25.19 -21.58 -3.83
C ARG A 924 -26.10 -22.16 -2.73
N VAL A 925 -27.02 -21.37 -2.18
CA VAL A 925 -28.03 -21.85 -1.22
C VAL A 925 -28.94 -22.91 -1.86
N ASN A 926 -29.36 -22.72 -3.11
CA ASN A 926 -30.22 -23.66 -3.86
C ASN A 926 -29.56 -25.02 -4.18
N ARG A 927 -28.25 -25.19 -3.94
CA ARG A 927 -27.61 -26.51 -3.99
C ARG A 927 -27.82 -27.35 -2.73
N SER A 928 -28.31 -26.74 -1.64
CA SER A 928 -28.39 -27.36 -0.32
C SER A 928 -29.81 -27.83 -0.03
N SER A 929 -29.96 -29.06 0.45
CA SER A 929 -31.26 -29.61 0.87
C SER A 929 -31.71 -29.09 2.24
N ARG A 930 -33.02 -29.11 2.47
CA ARG A 930 -33.64 -28.82 3.76
C ARG A 930 -33.36 -29.95 4.77
N PRO A 931 -32.94 -29.67 6.02
CA PRO A 931 -32.58 -30.70 7.00
C PRO A 931 -33.67 -31.70 7.41
N LYS A 932 -34.96 -31.40 7.14
CA LYS A 932 -36.10 -32.21 7.56
C LYS A 932 -36.83 -32.93 6.43
N THR A 933 -36.70 -32.46 5.19
CA THR A 933 -37.43 -33.01 4.02
C THR A 933 -36.52 -33.70 3.01
N GLY A 934 -35.19 -33.57 3.11
CA GLY A 934 -34.20 -34.38 2.38
C GLY A 934 -34.05 -34.04 0.89
N ASP A 935 -35.15 -34.10 0.14
CA ASP A 935 -35.18 -33.93 -1.31
C ASP A 935 -35.50 -32.49 -1.75
N GLU A 936 -36.16 -31.70 -0.90
CA GLU A 936 -36.43 -30.30 -1.18
C GLU A 936 -35.17 -29.43 -1.04
N LYS A 937 -34.85 -28.72 -2.11
CA LYS A 937 -33.80 -27.69 -2.13
C LYS A 937 -34.25 -26.44 -1.37
N ARG A 938 -33.29 -25.78 -0.73
CA ARG A 938 -33.50 -24.45 -0.15
C ARG A 938 -33.67 -23.40 -1.25
N THR A 939 -34.41 -22.35 -0.95
CA THR A 939 -34.71 -21.28 -1.91
C THR A 939 -34.45 -19.91 -1.30
N GLY A 940 -34.28 -18.89 -2.15
CA GLY A 940 -34.05 -17.53 -1.69
C GLY A 940 -34.81 -16.45 -2.45
N ALA A 941 -35.14 -15.38 -1.72
CA ALA A 941 -35.80 -14.19 -2.21
C ALA A 941 -34.90 -12.96 -2.11
N VAL A 942 -35.04 -12.06 -3.08
CA VAL A 942 -34.43 -10.72 -3.10
C VAL A 942 -35.55 -9.67 -3.10
N ILE A 943 -35.48 -8.72 -2.19
CA ILE A 943 -36.48 -7.67 -2.00
C ILE A 943 -35.77 -6.32 -1.95
N ASP A 944 -35.93 -5.50 -2.98
CA ASP A 944 -35.19 -4.23 -3.07
C ASP A 944 -36.01 -3.21 -3.85
N TRP A 945 -35.62 -1.95 -3.74
CA TRP A 945 -36.22 -0.86 -4.48
C TRP A 945 -35.96 -0.98 -5.99
N GLY A 946 -37.00 -0.74 -6.80
CA GLY A 946 -36.91 -0.80 -8.27
C GLY A 946 -37.03 -2.22 -8.82
N GLU A 947 -36.11 -2.64 -9.69
CA GLU A 947 -36.14 -3.96 -10.37
C GLU A 947 -35.02 -4.91 -9.89
N PRO A 948 -35.21 -5.63 -8.76
CA PRO A 948 -34.18 -6.53 -8.21
C PRO A 948 -33.96 -7.83 -9.02
N ASN A 949 -34.79 -8.10 -10.01
CA ASN A 949 -34.54 -9.16 -11.00
C ASN A 949 -33.34 -8.81 -11.92
N ARG A 950 -32.93 -7.54 -12.01
CA ARG A 950 -31.71 -7.11 -12.70
C ARG A 950 -30.49 -7.21 -11.75
N GLY A 951 -29.33 -7.52 -12.31
CA GLY A 951 -28.08 -7.60 -11.53
C GLY A 951 -28.03 -8.76 -10.53
N HIS A 952 -27.64 -8.46 -9.28
CA HIS A 952 -27.31 -9.49 -8.26
C HIS A 952 -28.48 -10.40 -7.86
N GLY A 953 -29.71 -9.90 -7.96
CA GLY A 953 -30.92 -10.65 -7.59
C GLY A 953 -31.48 -11.57 -8.68
N ASN A 954 -30.96 -11.51 -9.92
CA ASN A 954 -31.46 -12.32 -11.04
C ASN A 954 -31.50 -13.82 -10.75
N GLN A 955 -30.53 -14.35 -9.98
CA GLN A 955 -30.44 -15.77 -9.64
C GLN A 955 -31.22 -16.18 -8.38
N ALA A 956 -32.02 -15.28 -7.79
CA ALA A 956 -32.98 -15.62 -6.76
C ALA A 956 -34.18 -16.39 -7.33
N ASN A 957 -34.85 -17.18 -6.49
CA ASN A 957 -36.08 -17.89 -6.85
C ASN A 957 -37.26 -16.92 -6.96
N VAL A 958 -37.28 -15.89 -6.11
CA VAL A 958 -38.30 -14.84 -6.03
C VAL A 958 -37.60 -13.49 -6.01
N SER A 959 -38.11 -12.52 -6.76
CA SER A 959 -37.60 -11.15 -6.81
C SER A 959 -38.76 -10.17 -6.70
N ILE A 960 -38.81 -9.36 -5.65
CA ILE A 960 -39.91 -8.43 -5.37
C ILE A 960 -39.37 -7.00 -5.41
N GLY A 961 -39.82 -6.23 -6.41
CA GLY A 961 -39.49 -4.81 -6.56
C GLY A 961 -40.42 -3.94 -5.73
N CYS A 962 -39.84 -3.10 -4.87
CA CYS A 962 -40.56 -2.20 -3.97
C CYS A 962 -40.32 -0.73 -4.35
N LYS A 963 -41.15 0.16 -3.81
CA LYS A 963 -41.05 1.63 -3.95
C LYS A 963 -40.92 2.36 -2.62
N SER A 964 -41.09 1.70 -1.48
CA SER A 964 -40.94 2.27 -0.13
C SER A 964 -40.31 1.25 0.81
N ASP A 965 -39.80 1.71 1.95
CA ASP A 965 -39.32 0.82 2.99
C ASP A 965 -40.48 0.04 3.65
N GLY A 966 -41.69 0.62 3.69
CA GLY A 966 -42.92 -0.07 4.09
C GLY A 966 -43.26 -1.25 3.17
N GLU A 967 -43.24 -1.06 1.85
CA GLU A 967 -43.44 -2.15 0.87
C GLU A 967 -42.36 -3.25 1.00
N VAL A 968 -41.13 -2.90 1.38
CA VAL A 968 -40.07 -3.90 1.67
C VAL A 968 -40.43 -4.71 2.92
N VAL A 969 -40.93 -4.10 3.99
CA VAL A 969 -41.37 -4.80 5.21
C VAL A 969 -42.55 -5.73 4.92
N GLU A 970 -43.57 -5.25 4.19
CA GLU A 970 -44.73 -6.04 3.77
C GLU A 970 -44.32 -7.24 2.92
N ALA A 971 -43.44 -7.03 1.92
CA ALA A 971 -42.92 -8.11 1.08
C ALA A 971 -42.10 -9.14 1.86
N ILE A 972 -41.34 -8.74 2.89
CA ILE A 972 -40.64 -9.69 3.78
C ILE A 972 -41.64 -10.54 4.55
N ASP A 973 -42.67 -9.92 5.14
CA ASP A 973 -43.70 -10.61 5.92
C ASP A 973 -44.50 -11.61 5.06
N ASP A 974 -44.94 -11.21 3.87
CA ASP A 974 -45.60 -12.12 2.91
C ASP A 974 -44.71 -13.30 2.48
N VAL A 975 -43.43 -13.04 2.22
CA VAL A 975 -42.47 -14.10 1.90
C VAL A 975 -42.28 -15.08 3.05
N LEU A 976 -42.24 -14.59 4.30
CA LEU A 976 -42.08 -15.42 5.50
C LEU A 976 -43.34 -16.21 5.87
N LYS A 977 -44.53 -15.66 5.58
CA LYS A 977 -45.82 -16.36 5.65
C LYS A 977 -45.97 -17.46 4.61
N GLY A 978 -45.14 -17.45 3.57
CA GLY A 978 -45.16 -18.43 2.49
C GLY A 978 -46.06 -18.04 1.31
N ASN A 979 -46.40 -16.75 1.17
CA ASN A 979 -47.19 -16.22 0.04
C ASN A 979 -46.32 -15.96 -1.22
N ALA A 980 -45.03 -16.24 -1.15
CA ALA A 980 -44.07 -15.93 -2.22
C ALA A 980 -44.34 -16.74 -3.50
N VAL A 981 -44.53 -16.04 -4.62
CA VAL A 981 -44.73 -16.67 -5.94
C VAL A 981 -43.40 -16.70 -6.71
N GLY A 982 -43.03 -17.90 -7.19
CA GLY A 982 -41.86 -18.15 -8.01
C GLY A 982 -42.00 -17.64 -9.45
N LYS A 983 -40.88 -17.65 -10.18
CA LYS A 983 -40.85 -17.28 -11.62
C LYS A 983 -41.69 -18.22 -12.52
N ASP A 984 -42.06 -19.38 -12.01
CA ASP A 984 -42.93 -20.39 -12.60
C ASP A 984 -44.42 -20.23 -12.22
N GLY A 985 -44.76 -19.23 -11.41
CA GLY A 985 -46.12 -18.99 -10.91
C GLY A 985 -46.53 -19.89 -9.74
N ALA A 986 -45.65 -20.77 -9.25
CA ALA A 986 -45.93 -21.63 -8.11
C ALA A 986 -45.60 -20.92 -6.78
N THR A 987 -46.31 -21.27 -5.70
CA THR A 987 -45.97 -20.79 -4.35
C THR A 987 -44.71 -21.50 -3.84
N ILE A 988 -43.70 -20.75 -3.40
CA ILE A 988 -42.41 -21.28 -2.95
C ILE A 988 -42.14 -20.86 -1.50
N ALA A 989 -42.04 -21.82 -0.59
CA ALA A 989 -41.52 -21.55 0.75
C ALA A 989 -40.06 -21.09 0.67
N ILE A 990 -39.71 -19.95 1.30
CA ILE A 990 -38.37 -19.34 1.26
C ILE A 990 -37.52 -19.66 2.50
N ASP A 991 -36.24 -19.95 2.29
CA ASP A 991 -35.23 -20.23 3.33
C ASP A 991 -34.29 -19.03 3.58
N PHE A 992 -33.95 -18.27 2.53
CA PHE A 992 -33.04 -17.13 2.60
C PHE A 992 -33.69 -15.85 2.04
N VAL A 993 -33.76 -14.79 2.82
CA VAL A 993 -34.20 -13.47 2.35
C VAL A 993 -33.03 -12.49 2.41
N TRP A 994 -32.77 -11.80 1.32
CA TRP A 994 -31.99 -10.56 1.35
C TRP A 994 -32.89 -9.39 0.97
N ALA A 995 -32.92 -8.37 1.82
CA ALA A 995 -33.73 -7.19 1.63
C ALA A 995 -32.93 -5.90 1.91
N ARG A 996 -33.39 -4.76 1.40
CA ARG A 996 -32.76 -3.46 1.66
C ARG A 996 -33.78 -2.34 1.90
N LEU A 997 -33.60 -1.64 3.03
CA LEU A 997 -34.24 -0.35 3.33
C LEU A 997 -33.38 0.79 2.77
N ARG A 998 -33.98 1.91 2.36
CA ARG A 998 -33.29 3.02 1.67
C ARG A 998 -33.68 4.43 2.11
N GLU A 999 -34.75 4.61 2.89
CA GLU A 999 -35.20 5.96 3.28
C GLU A 999 -34.19 6.64 4.21
N LEU A 1000 -33.46 5.88 5.05
CA LEU A 1000 -32.42 6.44 5.91
C LEU A 1000 -31.18 6.94 5.13
N GLU A 1001 -30.75 6.26 4.06
CA GLU A 1001 -29.68 6.80 3.19
C GLU A 1001 -30.16 8.01 2.37
N LEU A 1002 -31.45 8.06 2.02
CA LEU A 1002 -32.04 9.19 1.33
C LEU A 1002 -32.08 10.43 2.24
N SER A 1003 -32.59 10.30 3.47
CA SER A 1003 -32.60 11.36 4.48
C SER A 1003 -31.24 11.91 4.85
N ARG A 1004 -30.15 11.20 4.55
CA ARG A 1004 -28.77 11.65 4.85
C ARG A 1004 -28.02 12.21 3.64
N GLY A 1005 -28.66 12.30 2.48
CA GLY A 1005 -27.97 12.61 1.22
C GLY A 1005 -26.92 11.56 0.82
N TRP A 1006 -27.03 10.33 1.32
CA TRP A 1006 -26.12 9.23 0.96
C TRP A 1006 -26.53 8.55 -0.36
N TRP A 1007 -27.74 8.79 -0.87
CA TRP A 1007 -28.20 8.34 -2.20
C TRP A 1007 -28.29 9.53 -3.17
N ASP A 1008 -27.36 9.57 -4.14
CA ASP A 1008 -27.23 10.69 -5.09
C ASP A 1008 -27.01 10.26 -6.57
N ASP A 1009 -26.59 9.02 -6.82
CA ASP A 1009 -26.27 8.53 -8.18
C ASP A 1009 -27.47 7.83 -8.87
N ALA A 1010 -28.36 8.60 -9.49
CA ALA A 1010 -29.34 8.04 -10.43
C ALA A 1010 -28.71 7.81 -11.81
N LYS A 1011 -28.34 6.56 -12.10
CA LYS A 1011 -27.74 6.16 -13.39
C LYS A 1011 -28.73 6.10 -14.57
N SER A 1012 -30.03 6.26 -14.31
CA SER A 1012 -31.09 6.37 -15.31
C SER A 1012 -32.20 7.27 -14.79
N ALA A 1013 -33.00 7.82 -15.72
CA ALA A 1013 -34.15 8.66 -15.39
C ALA A 1013 -35.16 7.95 -14.47
N ASP A 1014 -35.34 6.64 -14.62
CA ASP A 1014 -36.25 5.84 -13.77
C ASP A 1014 -35.80 5.83 -12.30
N VAL A 1015 -34.50 5.73 -12.04
CA VAL A 1015 -33.95 5.72 -10.68
C VAL A 1015 -34.09 7.11 -10.04
N GLU A 1016 -33.95 8.18 -10.83
CA GLU A 1016 -34.16 9.55 -10.34
C GLU A 1016 -35.65 9.80 -10.06
N ALA A 1017 -36.56 9.34 -10.92
CA ALA A 1017 -37.99 9.43 -10.67
C ALA A 1017 -38.40 8.70 -9.37
N ILE A 1018 -37.83 7.51 -9.10
CA ILE A 1018 -38.07 6.80 -7.83
C ILE A 1018 -37.52 7.61 -6.64
N ARG A 1019 -36.33 8.20 -6.77
CA ARG A 1019 -35.71 9.04 -5.73
C ARG A 1019 -36.54 10.29 -5.42
N GLN A 1020 -36.97 11.03 -6.43
CA GLN A 1020 -37.78 12.25 -6.28
C GLN A 1020 -39.13 11.96 -5.62
N ASN A 1021 -39.85 10.93 -6.08
CA ASN A 1021 -41.08 10.47 -5.44
C ASN A 1021 -40.87 10.03 -3.98
N ALA A 1022 -39.70 9.46 -3.66
CA ALA A 1022 -39.36 9.11 -2.29
C ALA A 1022 -39.11 10.34 -1.42
N MET A 1023 -38.33 11.32 -1.88
CA MET A 1023 -38.07 12.58 -1.16
C MET A 1023 -39.36 13.35 -0.88
N GLN A 1024 -40.30 13.39 -1.84
CA GLN A 1024 -41.62 13.99 -1.64
C GLN A 1024 -42.41 13.28 -0.52
N ARG A 1025 -42.50 11.94 -0.54
CA ARG A 1025 -43.26 11.20 0.49
C ARG A 1025 -42.68 11.33 1.90
N ILE A 1026 -41.36 11.42 2.04
CA ILE A 1026 -40.70 11.54 3.36
C ILE A 1026 -40.46 13.00 3.81
N GLY A 1027 -41.00 13.98 3.08
CA GLY A 1027 -41.01 15.39 3.48
C GLY A 1027 -39.74 16.19 3.17
N LEU A 1028 -38.81 15.66 2.36
CA LEU A 1028 -37.52 16.28 2.05
C LEU A 1028 -37.50 17.13 0.78
N ALA A 1029 -38.60 17.21 0.05
CA ALA A 1029 -38.71 18.03 -1.15
C ALA A 1029 -38.72 19.53 -0.80
N LYS A 1030 -37.56 20.18 -0.92
CA LYS A 1030 -37.42 21.65 -0.85
C LYS A 1030 -37.66 22.24 -2.23
N GLU A 1031 -38.26 23.44 -2.30
CA GLU A 1031 -38.52 24.13 -3.56
C GLU A 1031 -37.23 24.67 -4.22
N ASP A 1032 -36.18 24.90 -3.42
CA ASP A 1032 -34.86 25.36 -3.88
C ASP A 1032 -33.91 24.19 -4.20
N ALA A 1033 -33.44 24.14 -5.45
CA ALA A 1033 -32.53 23.09 -5.96
C ALA A 1033 -31.10 23.13 -5.39
N GLU A 1034 -30.72 24.16 -4.63
CA GLU A 1034 -29.38 24.33 -4.03
C GLU A 1034 -29.31 23.97 -2.53
N ALA A 1035 -30.42 23.58 -1.91
CA ALA A 1035 -30.47 23.33 -0.47
C ALA A 1035 -29.91 21.95 -0.06
N ASP A 1036 -29.08 21.92 0.99
CA ASP A 1036 -28.49 20.69 1.56
C ASP A 1036 -29.60 19.70 1.97
N VAL A 1037 -29.54 18.46 1.44
CA VAL A 1037 -30.60 17.42 1.55
C VAL A 1037 -30.44 16.57 2.81
N GLU A 1038 -29.35 16.75 3.58
CA GLU A 1038 -29.12 16.00 4.82
C GLU A 1038 -30.00 16.49 5.99
N ALA A 1039 -30.92 15.62 6.43
CA ALA A 1039 -31.62 15.74 7.70
C ALA A 1039 -30.65 15.66 8.89
N LYS A 1040 -30.80 16.55 9.87
CA LYS A 1040 -29.91 16.70 11.03
C LYS A 1040 -30.72 16.79 12.33
N GLY A 1041 -30.11 16.38 13.45
CA GLY A 1041 -30.73 16.54 14.78
C GLY A 1041 -32.08 15.82 14.91
N PRO A 1042 -33.16 16.50 15.35
CA PRO A 1042 -34.48 15.88 15.51
C PRO A 1042 -35.05 15.21 14.24
N GLU A 1043 -34.82 15.81 13.06
CA GLU A 1043 -35.33 15.28 11.78
C GLU A 1043 -34.66 13.92 11.43
N LEU A 1044 -33.35 13.83 11.67
CA LEU A 1044 -32.62 12.57 11.58
C LEU A 1044 -33.08 11.57 12.65
N GLY A 1045 -33.40 12.05 13.85
CA GLY A 1045 -34.00 11.24 14.92
C GLY A 1045 -35.32 10.58 14.50
N GLU A 1046 -36.19 11.30 13.80
CA GLU A 1046 -37.44 10.76 13.27
C GLU A 1046 -37.18 9.71 12.17
N ALA A 1047 -36.29 10.00 11.21
CA ALA A 1047 -35.91 9.06 10.15
C ALA A 1047 -35.30 7.76 10.73
N VAL A 1048 -34.46 7.86 11.76
CA VAL A 1048 -33.94 6.69 12.50
C VAL A 1048 -35.08 5.95 13.21
N SER A 1049 -36.00 6.66 13.87
CA SER A 1049 -37.15 6.03 14.55
C SER A 1049 -38.03 5.23 13.59
N ARG A 1050 -38.38 5.79 12.42
CA ARG A 1050 -39.14 5.08 11.37
C ARG A 1050 -38.38 3.83 10.89
N THR A 1051 -37.07 3.96 10.68
CA THR A 1051 -36.21 2.83 10.27
C THR A 1051 -36.16 1.72 11.33
N VAL A 1052 -36.04 2.08 12.61
CA VAL A 1052 -36.04 1.13 13.72
C VAL A 1052 -37.42 0.47 13.89
N GLN A 1053 -38.51 1.18 13.62
CA GLN A 1053 -39.86 0.62 13.58
C GLN A 1053 -40.02 -0.43 12.46
N HIS A 1054 -39.50 -0.16 11.26
CA HIS A 1054 -39.46 -1.14 10.17
C HIS A 1054 -38.64 -2.39 10.55
N ILE A 1055 -37.47 -2.22 11.19
CA ILE A 1055 -36.67 -3.34 11.71
C ILE A 1055 -37.46 -4.16 12.74
N ALA A 1056 -38.22 -3.50 13.62
CA ALA A 1056 -39.06 -4.17 14.63
C ALA A 1056 -40.24 -4.93 14.03
N GLN A 1057 -40.91 -4.38 13.01
CA GLN A 1057 -41.96 -5.07 12.28
C GLN A 1057 -41.44 -6.33 11.59
N VAL A 1058 -40.26 -6.26 10.95
CA VAL A 1058 -39.59 -7.43 10.38
C VAL A 1058 -39.24 -8.44 11.47
N TYR A 1059 -38.74 -8.02 12.62
CA TYR A 1059 -38.40 -8.93 13.73
C TYR A 1059 -39.63 -9.65 14.32
N GLU A 1060 -40.79 -9.01 14.36
CA GLU A 1060 -42.03 -9.63 14.83
C GLU A 1060 -42.70 -10.56 13.80
N SER A 1061 -42.48 -10.35 12.49
CA SER A 1061 -42.93 -11.31 11.47
C SER A 1061 -42.05 -12.57 11.37
N LEU A 1062 -40.86 -12.59 11.97
CA LEU A 1062 -39.96 -13.74 11.91
C LEU A 1062 -40.56 -14.99 12.55
N PRO A 1063 -40.64 -16.13 11.82
CA PRO A 1063 -40.92 -17.42 12.42
C PRO A 1063 -39.82 -17.83 13.41
N ARG A 1064 -40.18 -18.60 14.44
CA ARG A 1064 -39.20 -19.19 15.39
C ARG A 1064 -38.06 -19.93 14.69
N CYS A 1065 -36.88 -19.84 15.28
CA CYS A 1065 -35.62 -20.39 14.77
C CYS A 1065 -35.20 -19.77 13.42
N THR A 1066 -35.43 -18.47 13.26
CA THR A 1066 -34.94 -17.66 12.14
C THR A 1066 -33.80 -16.77 12.62
N ALA A 1067 -32.66 -16.82 11.93
CA ALA A 1067 -31.56 -15.88 12.19
C ALA A 1067 -31.84 -14.55 11.47
N PHE A 1068 -31.67 -13.45 12.18
CA PHE A 1068 -31.86 -12.10 11.66
C PHE A 1068 -30.56 -11.31 11.75
N VAL A 1069 -30.17 -10.70 10.63
CA VAL A 1069 -28.97 -9.89 10.54
C VAL A 1069 -29.32 -8.57 9.86
N VAL A 1070 -29.18 -7.48 10.60
CA VAL A 1070 -29.32 -6.11 10.06
C VAL A 1070 -27.92 -5.54 9.87
N TYR A 1071 -27.62 -4.89 8.75
CA TYR A 1071 -26.28 -4.33 8.51
C TYR A 1071 -26.30 -3.11 7.59
N SER A 1072 -25.42 -2.12 7.84
CA SER A 1072 -25.42 -0.88 7.03
C SER A 1072 -24.72 -1.01 5.68
N GLY A 1073 -23.83 -1.99 5.53
CA GLY A 1073 -22.94 -2.14 4.38
C GLY A 1073 -21.75 -1.19 4.43
N THR A 1074 -21.99 0.12 4.43
CA THR A 1074 -20.95 1.17 4.50
C THR A 1074 -21.24 2.18 5.60
N GLY A 1075 -20.25 3.02 5.90
CA GLY A 1075 -20.42 4.32 6.56
C GLY A 1075 -20.63 5.42 5.51
N ASP A 1076 -20.36 6.68 5.88
CA ASP A 1076 -20.70 7.86 5.07
C ASP A 1076 -19.88 7.94 3.76
N PRO A 1077 -20.53 7.83 2.58
CA PRO A 1077 -19.84 7.83 1.29
C PRO A 1077 -19.62 9.23 0.71
N ARG A 1078 -20.20 10.29 1.30
CA ARG A 1078 -20.31 11.61 0.64
C ARG A 1078 -18.96 12.27 0.41
N GLU A 1079 -18.06 12.22 1.39
CA GLU A 1079 -16.72 12.79 1.24
C GLU A 1079 -15.87 12.05 0.19
N ILE A 1080 -16.07 10.72 0.04
CA ILE A 1080 -15.47 9.97 -1.06
C ILE A 1080 -15.99 10.48 -2.40
N ARG A 1081 -17.31 10.68 -2.55
CA ARG A 1081 -17.89 11.21 -3.80
C ARG A 1081 -17.38 12.61 -4.10
N ARG A 1082 -17.35 13.51 -3.12
CA ARG A 1082 -16.83 14.89 -3.27
C ARG A 1082 -15.38 14.87 -3.76
N LEU A 1083 -14.53 14.07 -3.13
CA LEU A 1083 -13.11 13.93 -3.51
C LEU A 1083 -12.93 13.19 -4.84
N GLN A 1084 -13.79 12.23 -5.19
CA GLN A 1084 -13.77 11.58 -6.51
C GLN A 1084 -14.22 12.54 -7.64
N ALA A 1085 -15.23 13.38 -7.40
CA ALA A 1085 -15.64 14.44 -8.32
C ALA A 1085 -14.52 15.47 -8.52
N MET A 1086 -13.90 15.93 -7.43
CA MET A 1086 -12.69 16.76 -7.48
C MET A 1086 -11.55 16.09 -8.27
N GLN A 1087 -11.31 14.79 -8.07
CA GLN A 1087 -10.28 14.07 -8.82
C GLN A 1087 -10.62 13.97 -10.32
N GLN A 1088 -11.88 13.74 -10.67
CA GLN A 1088 -12.32 13.72 -12.08
C GLN A 1088 -12.20 15.10 -12.73
N GLN A 1089 -12.55 16.17 -12.01
CA GLN A 1089 -12.39 17.55 -12.44
C GLN A 1089 -10.92 17.89 -12.64
N TYR A 1090 -10.05 17.60 -11.66
CA TYR A 1090 -8.60 17.73 -11.81
C TYR A 1090 -8.08 16.97 -13.04
N ARG A 1091 -8.47 15.70 -13.25
CA ARG A 1091 -8.02 14.94 -14.43
C ARG A 1091 -8.47 15.59 -15.74
N ARG A 1092 -9.70 16.10 -15.81
CA ARG A 1092 -10.25 16.79 -16.98
C ARG A 1092 -9.52 18.10 -17.26
N GLU A 1093 -9.16 18.84 -16.22
CA GLU A 1093 -8.47 20.13 -16.34
C GLU A 1093 -6.96 19.98 -16.55
N TYR A 1094 -6.29 19.05 -15.86
CA TYR A 1094 -4.85 18.79 -16.00
C TYR A 1094 -4.48 18.32 -17.41
N GLN A 1095 -5.42 17.69 -18.13
CA GLN A 1095 -5.27 17.36 -19.55
C GLN A 1095 -5.30 18.57 -20.50
N THR A 1096 -5.75 19.74 -20.05
CA THR A 1096 -6.05 20.90 -20.92
C THR A 1096 -5.55 22.26 -20.38
N LYS A 1097 -5.08 22.32 -19.13
CA LYS A 1097 -4.67 23.54 -18.43
C LYS A 1097 -3.37 23.33 -17.65
N ASN A 1098 -2.52 24.37 -17.66
CA ASN A 1098 -1.34 24.42 -16.80
C ASN A 1098 -1.73 24.44 -15.31
N TRP A 1099 -0.82 23.95 -14.45
CA TRP A 1099 -1.02 23.76 -13.00
C TRP A 1099 -1.62 24.97 -12.26
N ASP A 1100 -1.20 26.18 -12.62
CA ASP A 1100 -1.65 27.41 -11.96
C ASP A 1100 -3.09 27.83 -12.34
N ASN A 1101 -3.60 27.32 -13.46
CA ASN A 1101 -4.95 27.60 -13.99
C ASN A 1101 -5.97 26.49 -13.68
N LEU A 1102 -5.60 25.51 -12.86
CA LEU A 1102 -6.51 24.45 -12.39
C LEU A 1102 -7.46 25.01 -11.32
N SER A 1103 -8.76 24.78 -11.50
CA SER A 1103 -9.78 25.11 -10.49
C SER A 1103 -9.72 24.16 -9.29
N VAL A 1104 -9.25 22.93 -9.51
CA VAL A 1104 -8.99 21.93 -8.48
C VAL A 1104 -7.56 21.43 -8.62
N LYS A 1105 -6.72 21.66 -7.60
CA LYS A 1105 -5.38 21.06 -7.50
C LYS A 1105 -5.49 19.72 -6.78
N TRP A 1106 -4.83 18.69 -7.30
CA TRP A 1106 -4.84 17.34 -6.73
C TRP A 1106 -3.43 16.95 -6.31
N THR A 1107 -3.15 17.10 -5.02
CA THR A 1107 -1.86 16.87 -4.38
C THR A 1107 -1.91 15.66 -3.44
N ASP A 1108 -0.81 15.38 -2.75
CA ASP A 1108 -0.81 14.40 -1.66
C ASP A 1108 -1.83 14.69 -0.56
N THR A 1109 -2.24 15.95 -0.38
CA THR A 1109 -3.28 16.34 0.59
C THR A 1109 -4.63 15.72 0.21
N GLU A 1110 -5.05 15.87 -1.05
CA GLU A 1110 -6.31 15.32 -1.56
C GLU A 1110 -6.25 13.78 -1.66
N ILE A 1111 -5.08 13.21 -1.97
CA ILE A 1111 -4.85 11.76 -1.95
C ILE A 1111 -4.98 11.19 -0.54
N GLN A 1112 -4.41 11.86 0.47
CA GLN A 1112 -4.53 11.47 1.87
C GLN A 1112 -5.96 11.66 2.38
N ALA A 1113 -6.64 12.75 2.03
CA ALA A 1113 -8.05 12.99 2.34
C ALA A 1113 -8.94 11.88 1.74
N LEU A 1114 -8.74 11.52 0.47
CA LEU A 1114 -9.50 10.44 -0.20
C LEU A 1114 -9.24 9.09 0.47
N SER A 1115 -7.99 8.83 0.85
CA SER A 1115 -7.62 7.63 1.62
C SER A 1115 -8.28 7.59 3.00
N LYS A 1116 -8.33 8.71 3.72
CA LYS A 1116 -9.01 8.83 5.03
C LYS A 1116 -10.52 8.63 4.89
N ALA A 1117 -11.17 9.32 3.95
CA ALA A 1117 -12.59 9.14 3.65
C ALA A 1117 -12.91 7.69 3.26
N CYS A 1118 -12.04 7.05 2.46
CA CYS A 1118 -12.12 5.62 2.13
C CYS A 1118 -11.86 4.68 3.32
N GLN A 1119 -11.23 5.11 4.41
CA GLN A 1119 -11.16 4.32 5.65
C GLN A 1119 -12.44 4.48 6.48
N GLU A 1120 -12.94 5.70 6.60
CA GLU A 1120 -14.10 6.06 7.41
C GLU A 1120 -15.39 5.48 6.82
N ALA A 1121 -15.67 5.69 5.53
CA ALA A 1121 -16.84 5.12 4.85
C ALA A 1121 -16.86 3.58 4.80
N ARG A 1122 -15.73 2.92 5.12
CA ARG A 1122 -15.69 1.46 5.23
C ARG A 1122 -16.18 0.95 6.57
N ASN A 1123 -16.24 1.77 7.61
CA ASN A 1123 -16.74 1.37 8.91
C ASN A 1123 -18.26 1.47 8.90
N GLY A 1124 -18.93 0.33 9.00
CA GLY A 1124 -20.38 0.23 9.10
C GLY A 1124 -20.80 -0.43 10.42
N VAL A 1125 -22.09 -0.71 10.55
CA VAL A 1125 -22.65 -1.39 11.73
C VAL A 1125 -23.45 -2.64 11.36
N GLY A 1126 -23.46 -3.63 12.25
CA GLY A 1126 -24.23 -4.86 12.14
C GLY A 1126 -24.92 -5.24 13.47
N LEU A 1127 -26.07 -5.89 13.36
CA LEU A 1127 -26.89 -6.41 14.46
C LEU A 1127 -27.27 -7.86 14.13
N ILE A 1128 -27.23 -8.75 15.12
CA ILE A 1128 -27.45 -10.20 14.91
C ILE A 1128 -28.32 -10.76 16.03
N ALA A 1129 -29.38 -11.49 15.67
CA ALA A 1129 -30.29 -12.17 16.60
C ALA A 1129 -30.79 -13.51 16.03
N VAL A 1130 -31.44 -14.30 16.88
CA VAL A 1130 -32.25 -15.47 16.48
C VAL A 1130 -33.60 -15.37 17.21
N LYS A 1131 -34.70 -15.33 16.45
CA LYS A 1131 -36.08 -15.32 16.98
C LYS A 1131 -36.50 -16.73 17.43
#